data_AF-A0A9P5HKC0-F1
#
_entry.id   AF-A0A9P5HKC0-F1
#
_cell.length_a   1.000
_cell.length_b   1.000
_cell.length_c   1.000
_cell.angle_alpha   90.00
_cell.angle_beta   90.00
_cell.angle_gamma   90.00
#
_symmetry.space_group_name_H-M   'P 1'
#
loop_
_entity.id
_entity.type
_entity.pdbx_description
1 polymer ?
#
loop_
_entity_poly.entity_id
_entity_poly.type
_entity_poly.pdbx_seq_one_letter_code
_entity_poly.pdbx_strand_id
1 'polypeptide(L)'
;MDSQSLPDTAAIPTNVPVGTEQPPQTNLAQEVEWNPEGHPDQVSATLRDSKISIAVDVSGSTYGSTLATEKRAIQSVCSLIPRSKHSNITIVPWNDHSGRPFSMNEIEALESDGGTDPNVLLEAPTTRRVLQESAFWFLMTDGIIEEYIVRRFARNITHYGMHGKACIISVFGERLQKPSDCNISVGLSVFAVSPHVAFLYTDVEFNRTYIMSTKGCFSTLLPSGKGNPRLDYNTTWEDLPQVSYENLTRVSVPPAQNLERDEVALQDDSRVNIKDLLSHDTVDEKVMRQIMLNEDNMRTIAITAKLRGESDKLSRWLDKVDEKLDQTDQETCDREQTSQLLRDFESSFNTEGNAQTPNLYVPRTTNIWATVTPSEDMSPLVPTARPPRTSSYIMRSISLSSVDMPDDNFLSFDQEEDSGLNLANAGFLRPNQRKDYFSGSCPKCGRSGEVLAIFLTAPVTANITENIPLPGSLSKLTYPLTMGNYAETDIISNTLVCDSCAAEIARCGVTPRNETIAGVLPLVSYNKNQLSWVQTLHQATEQRFDRLDLPLVFLAILFTKLERLLSVEETTHPSLRDALEWECNMILSQVVIQGTSASGISHFGTGAVDELLLQHFRDAMNPKKASLLLRYPMDGFIVANAAVSNSKYNPVLNKEKRKSIVLLRLLYHLVENYRAYGKENGEVQLHAAKTLLLLLDDPSGPRSLFRWKSVRQFSVIFKSVEDLRKHLRENANLGSYKLSVTISDLLGTPLLSEVNLADFRRLGVLFSWIESQTGHAIAVFVHHLMRFETEECSSEKLFQKLRDLPEVREALADPGALSARNVESLIKGLPLLE
;
A
#
# COMPACT_ATOMS: atom_id res chain seq x y z
N MET A 1 1.23 7.16 -75.46
CA MET A 1 1.00 5.82 -74.89
C MET A 1 0.56 5.92 -73.43
N ASP A 2 -0.61 6.46 -73.04
CA ASP A 2 -1.62 7.35 -73.65
C ASP A 2 -2.43 7.94 -72.44
N SER A 3 -2.54 9.25 -72.22
CA SER A 3 -3.52 10.20 -72.81
C SER A 3 -4.96 9.64 -72.82
N GLN A 4 -5.87 10.01 -71.91
CA GLN A 4 -6.76 11.21 -71.93
C GLN A 4 -7.73 11.13 -70.70
N SER A 5 -8.48 12.15 -70.23
CA SER A 5 -8.62 13.60 -70.53
C SER A 5 -9.46 14.33 -69.45
N LEU A 6 -9.34 15.67 -69.38
CA LEU A 6 -10.36 16.64 -68.90
C LEU A 6 -10.90 17.41 -70.14
N PRO A 7 -11.95 18.29 -70.10
CA PRO A 7 -12.71 18.84 -68.97
C PRO A 7 -14.26 18.76 -69.16
N ASP A 8 -15.08 19.51 -68.41
CA ASP A 8 -15.75 20.72 -68.96
C ASP A 8 -16.57 21.54 -67.91
N THR A 9 -17.04 22.74 -68.29
CA THR A 9 -17.72 23.71 -67.39
C THR A 9 -18.98 24.36 -67.98
N ALA A 10 -20.10 24.38 -67.23
CA ALA A 10 -21.32 25.18 -67.44
C ALA A 10 -22.30 24.98 -66.25
N ALA A 11 -23.22 25.88 -65.86
CA ALA A 11 -23.38 27.32 -66.12
C ALA A 11 -24.30 27.94 -65.03
N ILE A 12 -24.33 29.28 -64.92
CA ILE A 12 -25.20 30.04 -64.01
C ILE A 12 -26.49 30.46 -64.74
N PRO A 13 -27.65 30.47 -64.04
CA PRO A 13 -28.68 31.48 -64.31
C PRO A 13 -29.01 32.31 -63.06
N THR A 14 -28.92 33.63 -63.19
CA THR A 14 -29.36 34.61 -62.19
C THR A 14 -30.86 34.84 -62.24
N ASN A 15 -31.50 35.16 -61.11
CA ASN A 15 -32.62 36.11 -61.10
C ASN A 15 -32.84 36.72 -59.70
N VAL A 16 -33.15 38.01 -59.67
CA VAL A 16 -33.44 38.82 -58.48
C VAL A 16 -34.59 39.78 -58.80
N PRO A 17 -35.59 39.94 -57.91
CA PRO A 17 -36.41 41.14 -57.83
C PRO A 17 -36.02 42.01 -56.61
N VAL A 18 -36.28 43.31 -56.68
CA VAL A 18 -35.81 44.34 -55.73
C VAL A 18 -37.01 45.06 -55.08
N GLY A 19 -36.86 45.47 -53.81
CA GLY A 19 -37.75 46.41 -53.11
C GLY A 19 -38.05 45.98 -51.65
N THR A 20 -38.15 46.87 -50.66
CA THR A 20 -37.89 48.34 -50.65
C THR A 20 -37.56 48.79 -49.20
N GLU A 21 -37.25 50.07 -49.00
CA GLU A 21 -36.61 50.58 -47.77
C GLU A 21 -37.56 50.90 -46.58
N GLN A 22 -36.99 50.81 -45.36
CA GLN A 22 -37.20 51.55 -44.08
C GLN A 22 -38.39 52.53 -43.86
N PRO A 23 -38.66 52.95 -42.61
CA PRO A 23 -38.80 52.22 -41.33
C PRO A 23 -40.16 52.60 -40.64
N PRO A 24 -40.44 52.26 -39.35
CA PRO A 24 -40.22 53.29 -38.30
C PRO A 24 -40.00 52.81 -36.84
N GLN A 25 -39.35 53.68 -36.07
CA GLN A 25 -39.58 54.09 -34.67
C GLN A 25 -39.82 53.08 -33.50
N THR A 26 -39.08 53.35 -32.42
CA THR A 26 -39.33 52.98 -31.02
C THR A 26 -40.71 53.44 -30.50
N ASN A 27 -41.37 52.67 -29.61
CA ASN A 27 -41.32 52.98 -28.17
C ASN A 27 -42.04 51.96 -27.25
N LEU A 28 -41.78 52.14 -25.94
CA LEU A 28 -42.57 51.74 -24.76
C LEU A 28 -42.64 50.26 -24.35
N ALA A 29 -42.56 50.07 -23.04
CA ALA A 29 -42.57 48.78 -22.35
C ALA A 29 -43.99 48.31 -22.01
N GLN A 30 -44.13 46.99 -21.87
CA GLN A 30 -45.08 46.39 -20.94
C GLN A 30 -44.34 45.33 -20.10
N GLU A 31 -44.71 45.23 -18.83
CA GLU A 31 -44.13 44.29 -17.88
C GLU A 31 -44.57 42.87 -18.21
N VAL A 32 -43.65 41.91 -18.14
CA VAL A 32 -43.95 40.48 -18.18
C VAL A 32 -43.44 39.90 -16.85
N GLU A 33 -44.36 39.30 -16.09
CA GLU A 33 -44.06 38.71 -14.78
C GLU A 33 -42.96 37.67 -14.84
N TRP A 34 -42.02 37.75 -13.90
CA TRP A 34 -40.89 36.85 -13.80
C TRP A 34 -41.31 35.56 -13.08
N ASN A 35 -41.79 34.57 -13.84
CA ASN A 35 -42.19 33.27 -13.31
C ASN A 35 -40.94 32.36 -13.17
N PRO A 36 -40.49 31.99 -11.95
CA PRO A 36 -39.15 31.46 -11.71
C PRO A 36 -39.01 29.93 -11.89
N GLU A 37 -40.02 29.25 -12.42
CA GLU A 37 -40.02 27.80 -12.65
C GLU A 37 -40.33 27.46 -14.12
N GLY A 38 -39.36 26.88 -14.83
CA GLY A 38 -39.53 26.50 -16.24
C GLY A 38 -38.24 26.51 -17.08
N HIS A 39 -37.25 25.67 -16.75
CA HIS A 39 -36.25 25.30 -17.74
C HIS A 39 -36.94 24.49 -18.86
N PRO A 40 -36.66 24.75 -20.16
CA PRO A 40 -37.25 23.98 -21.25
C PRO A 40 -36.66 22.57 -21.29
N ASP A 41 -37.53 21.56 -21.32
CA ASP A 41 -37.14 20.13 -21.32
C ASP A 41 -36.14 19.80 -22.45
N GLN A 42 -34.87 19.60 -22.09
CA GLN A 42 -33.88 19.05 -23.01
C GLN A 42 -34.10 17.55 -23.13
N VAL A 43 -34.71 17.13 -24.24
CA VAL A 43 -35.05 15.73 -24.53
C VAL A 43 -33.80 14.85 -24.46
N SER A 44 -33.70 14.03 -23.42
CA SER A 44 -32.63 13.04 -23.27
C SER A 44 -32.70 11.99 -24.39
N ALA A 45 -31.53 11.62 -24.91
CA ALA A 45 -31.44 10.74 -26.08
C ALA A 45 -31.38 9.27 -25.65
N THR A 46 -32.18 8.42 -26.30
CA THR A 46 -32.05 6.97 -26.12
C THR A 46 -30.78 6.46 -26.79
N LEU A 47 -30.28 5.32 -26.33
CA LEU A 47 -29.18 4.57 -26.97
C LEU A 47 -29.40 4.37 -28.49
N ARG A 48 -30.65 4.17 -28.92
CA ARG A 48 -30.99 3.71 -30.28
C ARG A 48 -30.96 4.82 -31.34
N ASP A 49 -31.08 6.08 -30.93
CA ASP A 49 -31.12 7.24 -31.81
C ASP A 49 -29.84 8.08 -31.77
N SER A 50 -29.01 7.87 -30.75
CA SER A 50 -27.76 8.59 -30.48
C SER A 50 -26.69 8.42 -31.56
N LYS A 51 -25.81 9.42 -31.70
CA LYS A 51 -24.52 9.28 -32.41
C LYS A 51 -23.49 8.76 -31.42
N ILE A 52 -22.85 7.64 -31.75
CA ILE A 52 -22.03 6.86 -30.82
C ILE A 52 -20.65 6.65 -31.45
N SER A 53 -19.61 6.85 -30.65
CA SER A 53 -18.23 6.55 -31.05
C SER A 53 -17.62 5.51 -30.13
N ILE A 54 -16.90 4.55 -30.70
CA ILE A 54 -16.30 3.43 -29.96
C ILE A 54 -14.80 3.48 -30.20
N ALA A 55 -14.04 3.92 -29.20
CA ALA A 55 -12.59 3.78 -29.19
C ALA A 55 -12.23 2.33 -28.82
N VAL A 56 -11.50 1.66 -29.72
CA VAL A 56 -11.10 0.25 -29.60
C VAL A 56 -9.59 0.17 -29.58
N ASP A 57 -9.05 -0.37 -28.50
CA ASP A 57 -7.64 -0.68 -28.38
C ASP A 57 -7.28 -1.75 -29.42
N VAL A 58 -6.27 -1.46 -30.22
CA VAL A 58 -5.70 -2.41 -31.19
C VAL A 58 -4.20 -2.54 -30.97
N SER A 59 -3.72 -2.25 -29.75
CA SER A 59 -2.31 -2.47 -29.37
C SER A 59 -1.95 -3.96 -29.42
N GLY A 60 -0.64 -4.26 -29.49
CA GLY A 60 -0.14 -5.63 -29.61
C GLY A 60 -0.52 -6.59 -28.47
N SER A 61 -0.96 -6.09 -27.31
CA SER A 61 -1.45 -6.91 -26.19
C SER A 61 -2.89 -7.40 -26.36
N THR A 62 -3.70 -6.74 -27.20
CA THR A 62 -5.06 -7.19 -27.55
C THR A 62 -5.09 -8.40 -28.50
N TYR A 63 -3.93 -8.86 -28.99
CA TYR A 63 -3.82 -9.88 -30.02
C TYR A 63 -4.49 -11.22 -29.64
N GLY A 64 -5.38 -11.69 -30.52
CA GLY A 64 -6.03 -13.00 -30.40
C GLY A 64 -7.40 -12.93 -29.73
N SER A 65 -7.54 -13.56 -28.55
CA SER A 65 -8.82 -13.73 -27.85
C SER A 65 -9.43 -12.42 -27.36
N THR A 66 -8.60 -11.44 -26.96
CA THR A 66 -9.04 -10.12 -26.47
C THR A 66 -9.73 -9.32 -27.57
N LEU A 67 -9.03 -9.00 -28.68
CA LEU A 67 -9.64 -8.29 -29.82
C LEU A 67 -10.81 -9.07 -30.44
N ALA A 68 -10.77 -10.40 -30.45
CA ALA A 68 -11.91 -11.21 -30.86
C ALA A 68 -13.12 -11.13 -29.90
N THR A 69 -12.92 -10.72 -28.65
CA THR A 69 -13.99 -10.43 -27.66
C THR A 69 -14.48 -9.00 -27.79
N GLU A 70 -13.58 -8.04 -28.04
CA GLU A 70 -13.95 -6.65 -28.35
C GLU A 70 -14.80 -6.57 -29.62
N LYS A 71 -14.39 -7.23 -30.72
CA LYS A 71 -15.21 -7.36 -31.95
C LYS A 71 -16.63 -7.87 -31.63
N ARG A 72 -16.77 -8.89 -30.77
CA ARG A 72 -18.07 -9.40 -30.30
C ARG A 72 -18.85 -8.41 -29.43
N ALA A 73 -18.19 -7.66 -28.56
CA ALA A 73 -18.82 -6.63 -27.73
C ALA A 73 -19.34 -5.46 -28.59
N ILE A 74 -18.54 -4.99 -29.56
CA ILE A 74 -18.93 -3.98 -30.54
C ILE A 74 -20.15 -4.46 -31.34
N GLN A 75 -20.10 -5.68 -31.89
CA GLN A 75 -21.22 -6.28 -32.61
C GLN A 75 -22.48 -6.39 -31.73
N SER A 76 -22.32 -6.74 -30.45
CA SER A 76 -23.41 -6.80 -29.48
C SER A 76 -24.06 -5.44 -29.26
N VAL A 77 -23.28 -4.39 -28.96
CA VAL A 77 -23.76 -3.00 -28.80
C VAL A 77 -24.48 -2.53 -30.08
N CYS A 78 -23.86 -2.74 -31.24
CA CYS A 78 -24.38 -2.24 -32.52
C CYS A 78 -25.63 -3.00 -33.00
N SER A 79 -25.87 -4.22 -32.51
CA SER A 79 -27.11 -4.98 -32.76
C SER A 79 -28.35 -4.34 -32.12
N LEU A 80 -28.18 -3.56 -31.05
CA LEU A 80 -29.25 -2.86 -30.32
C LEU A 80 -29.76 -1.62 -31.07
N ILE A 81 -28.99 -1.15 -32.06
CA ILE A 81 -29.22 0.06 -32.84
C ILE A 81 -29.83 -0.35 -34.20
N PRO A 82 -30.92 0.27 -34.66
CA PRO A 82 -31.52 -0.05 -35.96
C PRO A 82 -30.52 0.09 -37.12
N ARG A 83 -30.54 -0.84 -38.09
CA ARG A 83 -29.62 -0.79 -39.25
C ARG A 83 -29.70 0.52 -40.05
N SER A 84 -30.86 1.16 -40.09
CA SER A 84 -31.07 2.50 -40.69
C SER A 84 -30.37 3.65 -39.94
N LYS A 85 -29.81 3.39 -38.77
CA LYS A 85 -29.03 4.30 -37.93
C LYS A 85 -27.56 3.88 -37.78
N HIS A 86 -27.10 2.82 -38.47
CA HIS A 86 -25.69 2.37 -38.37
C HIS A 86 -24.68 3.40 -38.92
N SER A 87 -25.14 4.39 -39.70
CA SER A 87 -24.38 5.60 -40.05
C SER A 87 -24.03 6.51 -38.86
N ASN A 88 -24.73 6.36 -37.74
CA ASN A 88 -24.51 7.13 -36.51
C ASN A 88 -23.44 6.49 -35.60
N ILE A 89 -22.92 5.32 -35.99
CA ILE A 89 -21.89 4.57 -35.26
C ILE A 89 -20.55 4.83 -35.94
N THR A 90 -19.51 5.16 -35.19
CA THR A 90 -18.15 5.31 -35.71
C THR A 90 -17.16 4.61 -34.80
N ILE A 91 -16.35 3.72 -35.37
CA ILE A 91 -15.37 2.92 -34.64
C ILE A 91 -14.00 3.56 -34.83
N VAL A 92 -13.21 3.64 -33.77
CA VAL A 92 -11.94 4.37 -33.70
C VAL A 92 -10.87 3.41 -33.19
N PRO A 93 -10.05 2.81 -34.06
CA PRO A 93 -8.90 2.03 -33.64
C PRO A 93 -7.80 2.95 -33.07
N TRP A 94 -7.18 2.55 -31.97
CA TRP A 94 -6.03 3.23 -31.40
C TRP A 94 -5.02 2.25 -30.79
N ASN A 95 -3.75 2.58 -30.91
CA ASN A 95 -2.60 1.89 -30.31
C ASN A 95 -1.63 2.96 -29.80
N ASP A 96 -0.35 2.97 -30.19
CA ASP A 96 0.53 4.15 -30.04
C ASP A 96 0.31 5.19 -31.16
N HIS A 97 -0.61 4.91 -32.09
CA HIS A 97 -1.13 5.81 -33.13
C HIS A 97 -2.66 5.83 -33.12
N SER A 98 -3.28 6.85 -33.74
CA SER A 98 -4.73 6.81 -34.02
C SER A 98 -4.94 6.35 -35.46
N GLY A 99 -5.59 5.21 -35.63
CA GLY A 99 -5.96 4.71 -36.96
C GLY A 99 -7.14 5.47 -37.56
N ARG A 100 -7.48 5.16 -38.82
CA ARG A 100 -8.63 5.80 -39.48
C ARG A 100 -9.95 5.37 -38.81
N PRO A 101 -10.93 6.28 -38.65
CA PRO A 101 -12.27 5.87 -38.27
C PRO A 101 -12.86 4.85 -39.26
N PHE A 102 -13.51 3.83 -38.71
CA PHE A 102 -14.17 2.73 -39.41
C PHE A 102 -15.69 2.82 -39.28
N SER A 103 -16.39 2.34 -40.31
CA SER A 103 -17.83 2.04 -40.25
C SER A 103 -18.10 0.67 -39.63
N MET A 104 -19.35 0.42 -39.25
CA MET A 104 -19.83 -0.88 -38.73
C MET A 104 -19.46 -2.09 -39.62
N ASN A 105 -19.36 -1.87 -40.95
CA ASN A 105 -19.06 -2.94 -41.92
C ASN A 105 -17.57 -3.32 -41.97
N GLU A 106 -16.70 -2.56 -41.31
CA GLU A 106 -15.24 -2.72 -41.37
C GLU A 106 -14.64 -3.34 -40.10
N ILE A 107 -15.47 -3.74 -39.12
CA ILE A 107 -15.04 -4.35 -37.84
C ILE A 107 -14.04 -5.50 -38.04
N GLU A 108 -14.27 -6.36 -39.03
CA GLU A 108 -13.40 -7.53 -39.22
C GLU A 108 -11.98 -7.15 -39.67
N ALA A 109 -11.79 -5.94 -40.23
CA ALA A 109 -10.49 -5.38 -40.60
C ALA A 109 -9.76 -4.64 -39.45
N LEU A 110 -10.25 -4.73 -38.21
CA LEU A 110 -9.43 -4.42 -37.03
C LEU A 110 -8.39 -5.55 -36.82
N GLU A 111 -7.13 -5.18 -36.71
CA GLU A 111 -5.98 -6.07 -36.48
C GLU A 111 -5.10 -5.46 -35.38
N SER A 112 -4.54 -6.28 -34.49
CA SER A 112 -3.69 -5.80 -33.36
C SER A 112 -2.24 -5.54 -33.82
N ASP A 113 -1.73 -4.35 -33.57
CA ASP A 113 -0.35 -3.91 -33.86
C ASP A 113 0.08 -2.75 -32.94
N GLY A 114 1.37 -2.48 -32.83
CA GLY A 114 1.90 -1.30 -32.11
C GLY A 114 1.82 -1.34 -30.58
N GLY A 115 2.10 -0.18 -29.97
CA GLY A 115 2.07 0.05 -28.52
C GLY A 115 0.73 0.59 -28.02
N THR A 116 0.70 1.24 -26.85
CA THR A 116 -0.58 1.61 -26.18
C THR A 116 -0.51 3.03 -25.60
N ASP A 117 -0.91 4.06 -26.37
CA ASP A 117 -1.04 5.45 -25.90
C ASP A 117 -2.43 6.03 -26.23
N PRO A 118 -3.38 6.10 -25.28
CA PRO A 118 -4.73 6.60 -25.52
C PRO A 118 -4.77 8.11 -25.76
N ASN A 119 -3.67 8.84 -25.55
CA ASN A 119 -3.60 10.26 -25.89
C ASN A 119 -3.79 10.50 -27.40
N VAL A 120 -3.48 9.53 -28.26
CA VAL A 120 -3.68 9.65 -29.72
C VAL A 120 -5.14 9.86 -30.10
N LEU A 121 -6.09 9.33 -29.33
CA LEU A 121 -7.54 9.55 -29.50
C LEU A 121 -7.91 11.04 -29.41
N LEU A 122 -7.19 11.77 -28.55
CA LEU A 122 -7.50 13.14 -28.18
C LEU A 122 -6.58 14.15 -28.84
N GLU A 123 -5.34 13.78 -29.18
CA GLU A 123 -4.40 14.68 -29.86
C GLU A 123 -4.65 14.72 -31.38
N ALA A 124 -5.01 13.60 -32.01
CA ALA A 124 -5.36 13.54 -33.43
C ALA A 124 -6.67 14.31 -33.72
N PRO A 125 -6.66 15.40 -34.53
CA PRO A 125 -7.84 16.27 -34.68
C PRO A 125 -9.05 15.61 -35.35
N THR A 126 -8.82 14.64 -36.24
CA THR A 126 -9.87 13.83 -36.88
C THR A 126 -10.63 13.01 -35.84
N THR A 127 -9.89 12.34 -34.97
CA THR A 127 -10.39 11.40 -33.98
C THR A 127 -11.04 12.13 -32.81
N ARG A 128 -10.38 13.17 -32.31
CA ARG A 128 -10.96 14.11 -31.33
C ARG A 128 -12.29 14.67 -31.82
N ARG A 129 -12.42 15.08 -33.09
CA ARG A 129 -13.69 15.57 -33.65
C ARG A 129 -14.78 14.49 -33.65
N VAL A 130 -14.48 13.26 -34.07
CA VAL A 130 -15.45 12.14 -34.03
C VAL A 130 -15.98 11.93 -32.61
N LEU A 131 -15.07 11.88 -31.62
CA LEU A 131 -15.44 11.74 -30.20
C LEU A 131 -16.19 12.97 -29.66
N GLN A 132 -15.82 14.19 -30.06
CA GLN A 132 -16.48 15.44 -29.67
C GLN A 132 -17.90 15.58 -30.28
N GLU A 133 -18.16 15.00 -31.45
CA GLU A 133 -19.48 15.00 -32.10
C GLU A 133 -20.39 13.83 -31.66
N SER A 134 -19.92 12.90 -30.84
CA SER A 134 -20.76 11.84 -30.27
C SER A 134 -21.69 12.38 -29.17
N ALA A 135 -22.84 11.75 -28.96
CA ALA A 135 -23.67 11.99 -27.77
C ALA A 135 -22.97 11.41 -26.54
N PHE A 136 -22.45 10.19 -26.68
CA PHE A 136 -21.58 9.53 -25.71
C PHE A 136 -20.64 8.57 -26.46
N TRP A 137 -19.60 8.10 -25.78
CA TRP A 137 -18.56 7.24 -26.37
C TRP A 137 -18.22 6.02 -25.51
N PHE A 138 -17.57 5.04 -26.13
CA PHE A 138 -16.96 3.90 -25.45
C PHE A 138 -15.43 4.02 -25.49
N LEU A 139 -14.77 3.54 -24.44
CA LEU A 139 -13.34 3.26 -24.38
C LEU A 139 -13.15 1.78 -24.05
N MET A 140 -12.72 0.99 -25.04
CA MET A 140 -12.34 -0.41 -24.90
C MET A 140 -10.82 -0.53 -24.83
N THR A 141 -10.30 -1.39 -23.95
CA THR A 141 -8.86 -1.65 -23.71
C THR A 141 -8.66 -2.94 -22.90
N ASP A 142 -7.45 -3.49 -22.87
CA ASP A 142 -7.05 -4.52 -21.88
C ASP A 142 -6.59 -3.92 -20.53
N GLY A 143 -6.36 -2.60 -20.49
CA GLY A 143 -5.99 -1.85 -19.29
C GLY A 143 -4.48 -1.70 -19.04
N ILE A 144 -3.61 -2.28 -19.85
CA ILE A 144 -2.15 -2.30 -19.61
C ILE A 144 -1.48 -1.02 -20.14
N ILE A 145 -1.47 0.06 -19.34
CA ILE A 145 -0.87 1.35 -19.72
C ILE A 145 -0.02 1.93 -18.58
N GLU A 146 1.08 2.59 -18.94
CA GLU A 146 2.03 3.21 -18.00
C GLU A 146 1.47 4.48 -17.33
N GLU A 147 1.78 4.69 -16.04
CA GLU A 147 1.07 5.70 -15.22
C GLU A 147 1.23 7.15 -15.73
N TYR A 148 2.39 7.52 -16.29
CA TYR A 148 2.58 8.87 -16.83
C TYR A 148 1.75 9.12 -18.10
N ILE A 149 1.47 8.07 -18.88
CA ILE A 149 0.58 8.12 -20.05
C ILE A 149 -0.86 8.34 -19.58
N VAL A 150 -1.29 7.63 -18.53
CA VAL A 150 -2.61 7.81 -17.89
C VAL A 150 -2.76 9.23 -17.32
N ARG A 151 -1.74 9.77 -16.64
CA ARG A 151 -1.72 11.17 -16.14
C ARG A 151 -1.80 12.19 -17.29
N ARG A 152 -1.15 11.95 -18.43
CA ARG A 152 -1.28 12.77 -19.65
C ARG A 152 -2.70 12.69 -20.24
N PHE A 153 -3.29 11.49 -20.27
CA PHE A 153 -4.62 11.23 -20.80
C PHE A 153 -5.71 11.94 -19.98
N ALA A 154 -5.66 11.87 -18.65
CA ALA A 154 -6.53 12.64 -17.74
C ALA A 154 -6.53 14.15 -18.04
N ARG A 155 -5.32 14.70 -18.25
CA ARG A 155 -5.12 16.12 -18.58
C ARG A 155 -5.63 16.46 -19.99
N ASN A 156 -5.55 15.55 -20.94
CA ASN A 156 -6.11 15.71 -22.28
C ASN A 156 -7.66 15.60 -22.30
N ILE A 157 -8.27 14.69 -21.53
CA ILE A 157 -9.75 14.57 -21.41
C ILE A 157 -10.37 15.88 -20.90
N THR A 158 -9.71 16.52 -19.93
CA THR A 158 -10.11 17.84 -19.41
C THR A 158 -9.80 18.96 -20.41
N HIS A 159 -8.58 19.02 -20.95
CA HIS A 159 -8.15 20.04 -21.92
C HIS A 159 -9.01 20.12 -23.18
N TYR A 160 -9.52 18.98 -23.68
CA TYR A 160 -10.33 18.91 -24.90
C TYR A 160 -11.85 18.81 -24.66
N GLY A 161 -12.34 19.09 -23.44
CA GLY A 161 -13.77 19.13 -23.13
C GLY A 161 -14.49 17.77 -23.14
N MET A 162 -13.74 16.66 -23.19
CA MET A 162 -14.31 15.30 -23.28
C MET A 162 -14.95 14.82 -21.98
N HIS A 163 -14.51 15.34 -20.84
CA HIS A 163 -15.07 15.06 -19.51
C HIS A 163 -16.58 15.37 -19.41
N GLY A 164 -17.08 16.41 -20.10
CA GLY A 164 -18.51 16.75 -20.16
C GLY A 164 -19.40 15.78 -20.96
N LYS A 165 -18.83 14.69 -21.52
CA LYS A 165 -19.60 13.63 -22.18
C LYS A 165 -19.77 12.41 -21.29
N ALA A 166 -20.89 11.72 -21.52
CA ALA A 166 -21.07 10.37 -21.00
C ALA A 166 -20.07 9.40 -21.66
N CYS A 167 -19.57 8.42 -20.88
CA CYS A 167 -18.61 7.41 -21.36
C CYS A 167 -18.92 6.01 -20.82
N ILE A 168 -18.67 4.98 -21.62
CA ILE A 168 -18.65 3.59 -21.15
C ILE A 168 -17.23 3.04 -21.31
N ILE A 169 -16.59 2.73 -20.18
CA ILE A 169 -15.27 2.11 -20.14
C ILE A 169 -15.48 0.60 -20.06
N SER A 170 -14.82 -0.17 -20.91
CA SER A 170 -14.86 -1.63 -20.89
C SER A 170 -13.44 -2.18 -20.94
N VAL A 171 -13.00 -2.77 -19.83
CA VAL A 171 -11.71 -3.47 -19.73
C VAL A 171 -11.90 -4.94 -20.10
N PHE A 172 -11.05 -5.48 -20.97
CA PHE A 172 -11.14 -6.87 -21.46
C PHE A 172 -9.95 -7.70 -20.95
N GLY A 173 -10.22 -8.76 -20.19
CA GLY A 173 -9.16 -9.60 -19.64
C GLY A 173 -9.64 -10.95 -19.10
N GLU A 174 -8.69 -11.76 -18.63
CA GLU A 174 -8.94 -13.08 -18.02
C GLU A 174 -9.15 -12.93 -16.50
N ARG A 175 -9.98 -13.78 -15.87
CA ARG A 175 -10.24 -13.73 -14.41
C ARG A 175 -9.15 -14.44 -13.58
N LEU A 176 -7.87 -14.24 -13.94
CA LEU A 176 -6.71 -14.78 -13.23
C LEU A 176 -6.39 -14.05 -11.92
N GLN A 177 -6.87 -12.80 -11.79
CA GLN A 177 -6.66 -11.89 -10.67
C GLN A 177 -8.00 -11.54 -10.01
N LYS A 178 -8.00 -10.97 -8.80
CA LYS A 178 -9.23 -10.43 -8.18
C LYS A 178 -9.63 -9.11 -8.84
N PRO A 179 -10.90 -8.69 -8.76
CA PRO A 179 -11.35 -7.36 -9.23
C PRO A 179 -10.52 -6.19 -8.71
N SER A 180 -10.03 -6.27 -7.48
CA SER A 180 -9.18 -5.25 -6.83
C SER A 180 -7.75 -5.20 -7.36
N ASP A 181 -7.26 -6.27 -8.00
CA ASP A 181 -5.89 -6.39 -8.51
C ASP A 181 -5.78 -6.03 -10.02
N CYS A 182 -6.93 -5.89 -10.71
CA CYS A 182 -6.98 -5.60 -12.15
C CYS A 182 -6.43 -4.21 -12.49
N ASN A 183 -5.65 -4.09 -13.57
CA ASN A 183 -5.15 -2.79 -14.04
C ASN A 183 -6.26 -1.95 -14.69
N ILE A 184 -6.98 -1.20 -13.87
CA ILE A 184 -8.09 -0.32 -14.27
C ILE A 184 -7.67 1.16 -14.44
N SER A 185 -6.37 1.45 -14.35
CA SER A 185 -5.78 2.80 -14.28
C SER A 185 -6.26 3.75 -15.39
N VAL A 186 -6.29 3.26 -16.63
CA VAL A 186 -6.78 4.00 -17.82
C VAL A 186 -8.20 4.51 -17.61
N GLY A 187 -9.10 3.63 -17.20
CA GLY A 187 -10.50 3.94 -16.98
C GLY A 187 -10.71 4.91 -15.83
N LEU A 188 -9.92 4.80 -14.76
CA LEU A 188 -10.00 5.72 -13.62
C LEU A 188 -9.76 7.18 -14.04
N SER A 189 -8.94 7.43 -15.08
CA SER A 189 -8.74 8.79 -15.59
C SER A 189 -9.99 9.44 -16.19
N VAL A 190 -10.85 8.66 -16.84
CA VAL A 190 -12.16 9.10 -17.37
C VAL A 190 -13.20 9.13 -16.25
N PHE A 191 -13.23 8.07 -15.43
CA PHE A 191 -14.19 7.90 -14.34
C PHE A 191 -14.07 8.97 -13.25
N ALA A 192 -12.87 9.54 -13.08
CA ALA A 192 -12.60 10.65 -12.17
C ALA A 192 -13.31 11.95 -12.58
N VAL A 193 -13.41 12.24 -13.89
CA VAL A 193 -13.77 13.58 -14.40
C VAL A 193 -15.14 13.65 -15.08
N SER A 194 -15.70 12.52 -15.53
CA SER A 194 -17.03 12.48 -16.18
C SER A 194 -18.16 12.24 -15.17
N PRO A 195 -19.25 13.04 -15.19
CA PRO A 195 -20.39 12.88 -14.28
C PRO A 195 -21.27 11.67 -14.61
N HIS A 196 -21.15 11.13 -15.83
CA HIS A 196 -21.94 10.03 -16.34
C HIS A 196 -21.03 8.98 -16.94
N VAL A 197 -20.74 7.92 -16.18
CA VAL A 197 -19.80 6.88 -16.61
C VAL A 197 -20.22 5.50 -16.14
N ALA A 198 -20.08 4.50 -17.01
CA ALA A 198 -20.09 3.09 -16.63
C ALA A 198 -18.67 2.53 -16.71
N PHE A 199 -18.23 1.82 -15.67
CA PHE A 199 -16.99 1.05 -15.67
C PHE A 199 -17.34 -0.43 -15.68
N LEU A 200 -17.04 -1.10 -16.78
CA LEU A 200 -17.31 -2.50 -17.03
C LEU A 200 -16.01 -3.31 -17.16
N TYR A 201 -16.05 -4.57 -16.74
CA TYR A 201 -15.02 -5.57 -17.03
C TYR A 201 -15.64 -6.73 -17.81
N THR A 202 -15.14 -7.03 -19.00
CA THR A 202 -15.56 -8.18 -19.81
C THR A 202 -14.51 -9.29 -19.72
N ASP A 203 -14.90 -10.39 -19.08
CA ASP A 203 -14.17 -11.65 -19.03
C ASP A 203 -14.07 -12.27 -20.44
N VAL A 204 -12.83 -12.39 -20.93
CA VAL A 204 -12.49 -12.90 -22.26
C VAL A 204 -12.73 -14.41 -22.41
N GLU A 205 -12.58 -15.19 -21.33
CA GLU A 205 -12.76 -16.65 -21.35
C GLU A 205 -14.25 -17.02 -21.39
N PHE A 206 -15.04 -16.45 -20.46
CA PHE A 206 -16.45 -16.80 -20.30
C PHE A 206 -17.43 -15.83 -20.99
N ASN A 207 -16.94 -14.76 -21.64
CA ASN A 207 -17.75 -13.71 -22.29
C ASN A 207 -18.81 -13.10 -21.33
N ARG A 208 -18.43 -12.87 -20.07
CA ARG A 208 -19.29 -12.28 -19.03
C ARG A 208 -18.87 -10.84 -18.77
N THR A 209 -19.83 -9.93 -18.61
CA THR A 209 -19.55 -8.52 -18.30
C THR A 209 -20.03 -8.18 -16.90
N TYR A 210 -19.14 -7.61 -16.11
CA TYR A 210 -19.31 -7.26 -14.71
C TYR A 210 -19.28 -5.74 -14.55
N ILE A 211 -20.11 -5.19 -13.67
CA ILE A 211 -20.07 -3.77 -13.29
C ILE A 211 -18.99 -3.60 -12.22
N MET A 212 -17.96 -2.84 -12.53
CA MET A 212 -16.93 -2.41 -11.58
C MET A 212 -17.40 -1.16 -10.82
N SER A 213 -17.99 -0.19 -11.52
CA SER A 213 -18.60 1.00 -10.90
C SER A 213 -19.47 1.79 -11.90
N THR A 214 -20.31 2.70 -11.40
CA THR A 214 -21.19 3.58 -12.21
C THR A 214 -21.37 4.96 -11.59
N LYS A 215 -21.60 5.99 -12.42
CA LYS A 215 -22.03 7.33 -12.02
C LYS A 215 -23.16 7.84 -12.91
N GLY A 216 -24.02 8.69 -12.35
CA GLY A 216 -25.05 9.42 -13.11
C GLY A 216 -26.04 8.50 -13.81
N CYS A 217 -26.35 8.79 -15.08
CA CYS A 217 -27.35 8.03 -15.85
C CYS A 217 -27.07 6.52 -15.94
N PHE A 218 -25.82 6.06 -15.79
CA PHE A 218 -25.47 4.64 -15.84
C PHE A 218 -25.73 3.87 -14.55
N SER A 219 -26.01 4.53 -13.43
CA SER A 219 -26.34 3.83 -12.18
C SER A 219 -27.67 3.07 -12.26
N THR A 220 -28.51 3.31 -13.28
CA THR A 220 -29.67 2.47 -13.61
C THR A 220 -29.31 1.08 -14.16
N LEU A 221 -28.03 0.78 -14.37
CA LEU A 221 -27.54 -0.57 -14.70
C LEU A 221 -27.39 -1.47 -13.47
N LEU A 222 -27.29 -0.89 -12.27
CA LEU A 222 -27.21 -1.63 -11.02
C LEU A 222 -28.56 -2.33 -10.70
N PRO A 223 -28.56 -3.47 -10.01
CA PRO A 223 -29.78 -4.09 -9.51
C PRO A 223 -30.54 -3.15 -8.55
N SER A 224 -31.86 -3.08 -8.68
CA SER A 224 -32.72 -2.17 -7.89
C SER A 224 -32.43 -2.26 -6.39
N GLY A 225 -32.07 -1.13 -5.78
CA GLY A 225 -31.76 -1.04 -4.35
C GLY A 225 -30.32 -1.41 -3.95
N LYS A 226 -29.44 -1.74 -4.92
CA LYS A 226 -27.99 -1.84 -4.69
C LYS A 226 -27.26 -0.58 -5.14
N GLY A 227 -26.28 -0.13 -4.34
CA GLY A 227 -25.27 0.85 -4.77
C GLY A 227 -24.17 0.20 -5.62
N ASN A 228 -23.14 1.00 -5.93
CA ASN A 228 -21.91 0.48 -6.54
C ASN A 228 -21.26 -0.60 -5.64
N PRO A 229 -20.61 -1.63 -6.20
CA PRO A 229 -19.85 -2.57 -5.40
C PRO A 229 -18.64 -1.86 -4.76
N ARG A 230 -18.31 -2.22 -3.51
CA ARG A 230 -16.98 -1.96 -2.94
C ARG A 230 -16.00 -2.93 -3.59
N LEU A 231 -14.79 -2.48 -3.92
CA LEU A 231 -13.72 -3.29 -4.53
C LEU A 231 -12.55 -3.35 -3.54
N ASP A 232 -12.55 -4.38 -2.70
CA ASP A 232 -11.53 -4.62 -1.66
C ASP A 232 -10.77 -5.94 -1.90
N TYR A 233 -9.79 -6.24 -1.05
CA TYR A 233 -9.01 -7.48 -1.13
C TYR A 233 -9.80 -8.77 -0.89
N ASN A 234 -11.04 -8.71 -0.39
CA ASN A 234 -11.90 -9.88 -0.17
C ASN A 234 -12.88 -10.10 -1.32
N THR A 235 -13.19 -9.04 -2.07
CA THR A 235 -14.17 -9.00 -3.16
C THR A 235 -13.84 -10.02 -4.26
N THR A 236 -14.82 -10.86 -4.60
CA THR A 236 -14.72 -11.86 -5.67
C THR A 236 -15.45 -11.39 -6.93
N TRP A 237 -15.21 -12.07 -8.06
CA TRP A 237 -15.96 -11.83 -9.30
C TRP A 237 -17.45 -12.17 -9.16
N GLU A 238 -17.78 -13.08 -8.26
CA GLU A 238 -19.11 -13.57 -7.97
C GLU A 238 -19.94 -12.57 -7.14
N ASP A 239 -19.29 -11.65 -6.43
CA ASP A 239 -19.93 -10.53 -5.70
C ASP A 239 -20.38 -9.39 -6.63
N LEU A 240 -19.72 -9.24 -7.79
CA LEU A 240 -19.96 -8.13 -8.71
C LEU A 240 -21.28 -8.28 -9.50
N PRO A 241 -22.06 -7.20 -9.69
CA PRO A 241 -23.25 -7.24 -10.54
C PRO A 241 -22.89 -7.57 -12.00
N GLN A 242 -23.43 -8.68 -12.52
CA GLN A 242 -23.31 -9.01 -13.94
C GLN A 242 -24.34 -8.24 -14.77
N VAL A 243 -23.93 -7.79 -15.96
CA VAL A 243 -24.73 -6.97 -16.87
C VAL A 243 -24.55 -7.42 -18.32
N SER A 244 -25.55 -7.21 -19.16
CA SER A 244 -25.43 -7.40 -20.62
C SER A 244 -25.45 -6.04 -21.34
N TYR A 245 -24.88 -5.97 -22.54
CA TYR A 245 -24.96 -4.75 -23.35
C TYR A 245 -26.42 -4.37 -23.69
N GLU A 246 -27.37 -5.32 -23.71
CA GLU A 246 -28.79 -5.01 -23.88
C GLU A 246 -29.35 -4.13 -22.75
N ASN A 247 -28.82 -4.23 -21.52
CA ASN A 247 -29.23 -3.36 -20.42
C ASN A 247 -29.02 -1.87 -20.72
N LEU A 248 -28.07 -1.50 -21.59
CA LEU A 248 -27.83 -0.12 -22.02
C LEU A 248 -29.06 0.50 -22.71
N THR A 249 -29.97 -0.30 -23.28
CA THR A 249 -31.23 0.20 -23.87
C THR A 249 -32.17 0.85 -22.85
N ARG A 250 -31.92 0.65 -21.55
CA ARG A 250 -32.67 1.24 -20.42
C ARG A 250 -32.09 2.58 -19.95
N VAL A 251 -30.88 2.94 -20.40
CA VAL A 251 -30.21 4.19 -20.04
C VAL A 251 -30.69 5.28 -20.99
N SER A 252 -31.21 6.38 -20.44
CA SER A 252 -31.38 7.62 -21.20
C SER A 252 -30.15 8.49 -20.97
N VAL A 253 -29.51 8.95 -22.05
CA VAL A 253 -28.26 9.71 -21.98
C VAL A 253 -28.60 11.20 -22.08
N PRO A 254 -28.23 12.03 -21.09
CA PRO A 254 -28.42 13.47 -21.16
C PRO A 254 -27.50 14.10 -22.22
N PRO A 255 -27.83 15.30 -22.73
CA PRO A 255 -26.97 16.01 -23.68
C PRO A 255 -25.59 16.31 -23.09
N ALA A 256 -24.56 16.27 -23.94
CA ALA A 256 -23.19 16.55 -23.54
C ALA A 256 -23.05 17.96 -22.94
N GLN A 257 -22.48 18.04 -21.75
CA GLN A 257 -22.24 19.31 -21.06
C GLN A 257 -21.03 20.01 -21.67
N ASN A 258 -21.18 21.27 -22.09
CA ASN A 258 -20.03 22.09 -22.48
C ASN A 258 -19.36 22.62 -21.20
N LEU A 259 -18.29 21.95 -20.76
CA LEU A 259 -17.48 22.29 -19.59
C LEU A 259 -16.12 22.86 -20.02
N GLU A 260 -15.68 23.92 -19.34
CA GLU A 260 -14.35 24.50 -19.53
C GLU A 260 -13.24 23.60 -18.98
N ARG A 261 -12.00 23.78 -19.45
CA ARG A 261 -10.84 22.93 -19.09
C ARG A 261 -10.64 22.69 -17.58
N ASP A 262 -10.94 23.68 -16.77
CA ASP A 262 -10.75 23.65 -15.33
C ASP A 262 -12.05 23.41 -14.55
N GLU A 263 -13.20 23.31 -15.22
CA GLU A 263 -14.47 22.89 -14.63
C GLU A 263 -14.55 21.36 -14.42
N VAL A 264 -15.36 20.96 -13.44
CA VAL A 264 -15.86 19.59 -13.25
C VAL A 264 -17.34 19.68 -12.91
N ALA A 265 -18.15 18.79 -13.49
CA ALA A 265 -19.55 18.61 -13.12
C ALA A 265 -19.66 17.66 -11.91
N LEU A 266 -20.40 18.10 -10.89
CA LEU A 266 -20.76 17.31 -9.71
C LEU A 266 -22.03 16.48 -9.97
N GLN A 267 -22.42 15.60 -9.04
CA GLN A 267 -23.58 14.70 -9.25
C GLN A 267 -24.95 15.40 -9.30
N ASP A 268 -25.01 16.67 -8.92
CA ASP A 268 -26.20 17.53 -8.99
C ASP A 268 -26.17 18.49 -10.19
N ASP A 269 -25.35 18.17 -11.21
CA ASP A 269 -25.05 18.99 -12.40
C ASP A 269 -24.51 20.41 -12.10
N SER A 270 -24.14 20.69 -10.85
CA SER A 270 -23.40 21.91 -10.51
C SER A 270 -21.97 21.83 -11.03
N ARG A 271 -21.40 23.01 -11.31
CA ARG A 271 -20.06 23.14 -11.89
C ARG A 271 -19.12 23.77 -10.89
N VAL A 272 -17.97 23.14 -10.68
CA VAL A 272 -16.89 23.67 -9.85
C VAL A 272 -15.64 23.81 -10.71
N ASN A 273 -15.13 25.04 -10.83
CA ASN A 273 -13.81 25.26 -11.39
C ASN A 273 -12.75 24.86 -10.35
N ILE A 274 -12.08 23.73 -10.58
CA ILE A 274 -11.07 23.13 -9.70
C ILE A 274 -9.89 24.08 -9.51
N LYS A 275 -9.47 24.78 -10.55
CA LYS A 275 -8.34 25.71 -10.47
C LYS A 275 -8.70 26.92 -9.60
N ASP A 276 -9.93 27.43 -9.71
CA ASP A 276 -10.39 28.54 -8.87
C ASP A 276 -10.58 28.07 -7.42
N LEU A 277 -11.25 26.93 -7.20
CA LEU A 277 -11.41 26.28 -5.89
C LEU A 277 -10.07 26.13 -5.15
N LEU A 278 -9.05 25.62 -5.84
CA LEU A 278 -7.71 25.34 -5.31
C LEU A 278 -6.75 26.55 -5.34
N SER A 279 -7.22 27.75 -5.66
CA SER A 279 -6.39 28.97 -5.67
C SER A 279 -6.97 30.19 -4.95
N HIS A 280 -8.27 30.20 -4.63
CA HIS A 280 -8.86 31.27 -3.83
C HIS A 280 -8.43 31.15 -2.36
N ASP A 281 -8.02 32.27 -1.76
CA ASP A 281 -7.67 32.27 -0.34
C ASP A 281 -8.90 32.14 0.57
N THR A 282 -10.09 32.51 0.07
CA THR A 282 -11.38 32.43 0.75
C THR A 282 -12.24 31.30 0.20
N VAL A 283 -12.60 30.34 1.05
CA VAL A 283 -13.57 29.29 0.72
C VAL A 283 -14.99 29.86 0.62
N ASP A 284 -15.69 29.64 -0.51
CA ASP A 284 -17.13 29.88 -0.65
C ASP A 284 -17.91 28.83 0.15
N GLU A 285 -18.73 29.28 1.10
CA GLU A 285 -19.43 28.40 2.04
C GLU A 285 -20.53 27.55 1.38
N LYS A 286 -21.17 28.06 0.31
CA LYS A 286 -22.21 27.32 -0.42
C LYS A 286 -21.57 26.18 -1.21
N VAL A 287 -20.49 26.48 -1.93
CA VAL A 287 -19.72 25.48 -2.70
C VAL A 287 -19.08 24.45 -1.75
N MET A 288 -18.53 24.90 -0.62
CA MET A 288 -18.01 24.02 0.44
C MET A 288 -19.06 23.04 0.96
N ARG A 289 -20.24 23.53 1.39
CA ARG A 289 -21.32 22.66 1.88
C ARG A 289 -21.79 21.68 0.78
N GLN A 290 -21.92 22.13 -0.47
CA GLN A 290 -22.33 21.31 -1.62
C GLN A 290 -21.32 20.20 -1.97
N ILE A 291 -20.02 20.45 -1.77
CA ILE A 291 -18.96 19.45 -1.93
C ILE A 291 -18.96 18.47 -0.74
N MET A 292 -18.99 18.97 0.49
CA MET A 292 -18.83 18.15 1.71
C MET A 292 -20.06 17.29 2.04
N LEU A 293 -21.27 17.71 1.64
CA LEU A 293 -22.50 16.93 1.84
C LEU A 293 -22.64 15.73 0.88
N ASN A 294 -21.75 15.56 -0.09
CA ASN A 294 -21.77 14.43 -1.03
C ASN A 294 -20.35 13.84 -1.20
N GLU A 295 -20.16 12.65 -0.63
CA GLU A 295 -18.90 11.89 -0.67
C GLU A 295 -18.36 11.69 -2.09
N ASP A 296 -19.23 11.48 -3.09
CA ASP A 296 -18.82 11.29 -4.49
C ASP A 296 -18.41 12.61 -5.16
N ASN A 297 -18.93 13.76 -4.73
CA ASN A 297 -18.43 15.07 -5.16
C ASN A 297 -16.99 15.26 -4.65
N MET A 298 -16.75 14.96 -3.37
CA MET A 298 -15.40 14.97 -2.77
C MET A 298 -14.43 14.00 -3.47
N ARG A 299 -14.83 12.74 -3.69
CA ARG A 299 -14.02 11.77 -4.48
C ARG A 299 -13.68 12.28 -5.87
N THR A 300 -14.65 12.88 -6.57
CA THR A 300 -14.49 13.40 -7.93
C THR A 300 -13.47 14.55 -7.97
N ILE A 301 -13.55 15.48 -7.02
CA ILE A 301 -12.55 16.57 -6.86
C ILE A 301 -11.18 16.01 -6.48
N ALA A 302 -11.11 15.06 -5.55
CA ALA A 302 -9.87 14.48 -5.05
C ALA A 302 -9.07 13.71 -6.10
N ILE A 303 -9.73 12.83 -6.85
CA ILE A 303 -9.06 12.08 -7.93
C ILE A 303 -8.67 13.04 -9.05
N THR A 304 -9.49 14.06 -9.34
CA THR A 304 -9.14 15.12 -10.31
C THR A 304 -7.90 15.91 -9.88
N ALA A 305 -7.79 16.31 -8.61
CA ALA A 305 -6.61 17.01 -8.08
C ALA A 305 -5.36 16.11 -8.15
N LYS A 306 -5.49 14.82 -7.79
CA LYS A 306 -4.39 13.84 -7.88
C LYS A 306 -3.90 13.65 -9.32
N LEU A 307 -4.81 13.51 -10.30
CA LEU A 307 -4.48 13.40 -11.73
C LEU A 307 -3.90 14.69 -12.32
N ARG A 308 -4.32 15.86 -11.81
CA ARG A 308 -3.71 17.15 -12.15
C ARG A 308 -2.30 17.30 -11.56
N GLY A 309 -2.00 16.65 -10.43
CA GLY A 309 -0.78 16.85 -9.66
C GLY A 309 -0.88 18.06 -8.73
N GLU A 310 -2.07 18.27 -8.16
CA GLU A 310 -2.43 19.43 -7.33
C GLU A 310 -2.89 19.01 -5.92
N SER A 311 -2.55 17.79 -5.50
CA SER A 311 -2.83 17.22 -4.16
C SER A 311 -2.50 18.21 -3.03
N ASP A 312 -1.31 18.82 -3.07
CA ASP A 312 -0.83 19.79 -2.08
C ASP A 312 -1.71 21.03 -1.98
N LYS A 313 -2.43 21.40 -3.05
CA LYS A 313 -3.39 22.51 -3.05
C LYS A 313 -4.73 22.09 -2.49
N LEU A 314 -5.15 20.85 -2.77
CA LEU A 314 -6.36 20.28 -2.19
C LEU A 314 -6.21 20.13 -0.68
N SER A 315 -5.10 19.57 -0.16
CA SER A 315 -4.87 19.50 1.28
C SER A 315 -4.97 20.89 1.94
N ARG A 316 -4.28 21.89 1.39
CA ARG A 316 -4.37 23.30 1.85
C ARG A 316 -5.71 23.99 1.66
N TRP A 317 -6.63 23.38 0.92
CA TRP A 317 -8.02 23.83 0.83
C TRP A 317 -8.89 23.09 1.87
N LEU A 318 -8.63 21.82 2.15
CA LEU A 318 -9.27 21.04 3.22
C LEU A 318 -8.88 21.56 4.61
N ASP A 319 -7.60 21.86 4.85
CA ASP A 319 -7.09 22.56 6.05
C ASP A 319 -7.96 23.81 6.35
N LYS A 320 -8.21 24.63 5.33
CA LYS A 320 -9.01 25.87 5.40
C LYS A 320 -10.52 25.65 5.51
N VAL A 321 -11.02 24.45 5.14
CA VAL A 321 -12.42 24.06 5.34
C VAL A 321 -12.62 23.66 6.81
N ASP A 322 -11.76 22.80 7.37
CA ASP A 322 -11.83 22.42 8.79
C ASP A 322 -11.63 23.65 9.69
N GLU A 323 -10.66 24.54 9.40
CA GLU A 323 -10.49 25.82 10.13
C GLU A 323 -11.79 26.67 10.15
N LYS A 324 -12.60 26.63 9.08
CA LYS A 324 -13.88 27.34 9.00
C LYS A 324 -15.02 26.63 9.70
N LEU A 325 -15.04 25.29 9.68
CA LEU A 325 -16.04 24.49 10.40
C LEU A 325 -15.85 24.68 11.91
N ASP A 326 -14.61 24.57 12.41
CA ASP A 326 -14.27 24.83 13.83
C ASP A 326 -14.65 26.26 14.28
N GLN A 327 -14.56 27.26 13.40
CA GLN A 327 -15.03 28.63 13.68
C GLN A 327 -16.56 28.74 13.70
N THR A 328 -17.27 27.97 12.88
CA THR A 328 -18.73 28.01 12.78
C THR A 328 -19.39 27.27 13.96
N ASP A 329 -18.86 26.12 14.34
CA ASP A 329 -19.40 25.29 15.43
C ASP A 329 -19.20 25.96 16.82
N GLN A 330 -18.31 26.95 16.93
CA GLN A 330 -18.19 27.81 18.13
C GLN A 330 -19.33 28.83 18.28
N GLU A 331 -20.08 29.17 17.21
CA GLU A 331 -21.23 30.09 17.28
C GLU A 331 -22.57 29.35 17.45
N THR A 332 -22.66 28.05 17.14
CA THR A 332 -23.89 27.25 17.29
C THR A 332 -23.68 25.91 17.99
N CYS A 333 -24.01 25.87 19.28
CA CYS A 333 -24.12 24.62 20.04
C CYS A 333 -25.35 23.80 19.61
N ASP A 334 -25.16 22.85 18.67
CA ASP A 334 -25.75 21.50 18.64
C ASP A 334 -25.65 20.85 17.22
N ARG A 335 -24.51 20.21 16.89
CA ARG A 335 -24.41 18.98 16.04
C ARG A 335 -22.97 18.55 15.71
N GLU A 336 -22.44 17.59 16.46
CA GLU A 336 -21.20 16.90 16.10
C GLU A 336 -21.45 15.84 15.00
N GLN A 337 -20.95 16.05 13.77
CA GLN A 337 -20.76 14.95 12.79
C GLN A 337 -19.82 15.24 11.60
N THR A 338 -19.41 16.49 11.36
CA THR A 338 -18.77 16.91 10.09
C THR A 338 -17.26 16.65 9.99
N SER A 339 -16.46 16.97 11.03
CA SER A 339 -14.98 17.05 10.94
C SER A 339 -14.26 15.68 10.86
N GLN A 340 -14.95 14.55 11.04
CA GLN A 340 -14.31 13.23 10.93
C GLN A 340 -13.91 12.90 9.48
N LEU A 341 -14.77 13.23 8.51
CA LEU A 341 -14.58 12.90 7.09
C LEU A 341 -13.34 13.54 6.46
N LEU A 342 -12.90 14.70 6.96
CA LEU A 342 -11.75 15.44 6.43
C LEU A 342 -10.42 14.80 6.87
N ARG A 343 -10.30 14.45 8.15
CA ARG A 343 -9.09 13.90 8.77
C ARG A 343 -8.74 12.51 8.22
N ASP A 344 -9.75 11.67 8.04
CA ASP A 344 -9.58 10.34 7.45
C ASP A 344 -9.06 10.46 5.99
N PHE A 345 -9.51 11.49 5.26
CA PHE A 345 -9.11 11.78 3.89
C PHE A 345 -7.69 12.33 3.77
N GLU A 346 -7.30 13.31 4.58
CA GLU A 346 -5.96 13.90 4.61
C GLU A 346 -4.85 12.87 4.92
N SER A 347 -5.18 11.86 5.73
CA SER A 347 -4.27 10.75 6.05
C SER A 347 -3.83 9.96 4.80
N SER A 348 -4.65 9.94 3.75
CA SER A 348 -4.41 9.25 2.48
C SER A 348 -3.57 10.06 1.46
N PHE A 349 -3.38 11.35 1.69
CA PHE A 349 -2.68 12.25 0.75
C PHE A 349 -1.30 12.72 1.21
N ASN A 350 -1.05 12.82 2.53
CA ASN A 350 0.19 13.38 3.09
C ASN A 350 1.45 12.47 2.99
N THR A 351 1.46 11.53 2.04
CA THR A 351 2.51 10.50 1.89
C THR A 351 3.65 10.92 0.92
N GLU A 352 3.44 11.95 0.09
CA GLU A 352 4.39 12.35 -0.96
C GLU A 352 5.16 13.66 -0.64
N GLY A 353 6.45 13.48 -0.36
CA GLY A 353 7.58 14.42 -0.37
C GLY A 353 7.38 15.94 -0.48
N ASN A 354 7.85 16.67 0.54
CA ASN A 354 8.25 18.07 0.41
C ASN A 354 9.72 18.25 0.83
N ALA A 355 10.58 18.67 -0.10
CA ALA A 355 12.02 18.80 0.09
C ALA A 355 12.54 20.11 -0.51
N GLN A 356 12.39 21.21 0.24
CA GLN A 356 12.95 22.51 -0.13
C GLN A 356 14.29 22.78 0.56
N THR A 357 15.27 23.26 -0.21
CA THR A 357 16.64 23.53 0.25
C THR A 357 16.83 25.00 0.67
N PRO A 358 17.32 25.27 1.89
CA PRO A 358 17.93 26.56 2.22
C PRO A 358 19.43 26.56 1.89
N ASN A 359 19.95 27.71 1.45
CA ASN A 359 21.32 27.84 0.96
C ASN A 359 22.38 27.97 2.08
N LEU A 360 23.54 27.34 1.82
CA LEU A 360 24.90 27.75 2.19
C LEU A 360 25.10 28.69 3.40
N TYR A 361 25.73 28.17 4.45
CA TYR A 361 26.84 28.87 5.09
C TYR A 361 27.95 27.90 5.54
N VAL A 362 29.22 28.26 5.31
CA VAL A 362 30.38 27.39 5.57
C VAL A 362 31.46 28.18 6.30
N PRO A 363 31.99 27.63 7.41
CA PRO A 363 33.40 27.79 7.76
C PRO A 363 34.18 26.47 7.61
N ARG A 364 35.39 26.56 7.07
CA ARG A 364 36.40 25.48 7.01
C ARG A 364 37.24 25.44 8.30
N THR A 365 38.16 24.47 8.35
CA THR A 365 39.39 24.40 9.18
C THR A 365 39.19 23.92 10.63
N THR A 366 40.05 23.05 11.21
CA THR A 366 41.21 22.31 10.64
C THR A 366 41.50 21.01 11.39
N ASN A 367 42.32 20.15 10.79
CA ASN A 367 42.89 18.93 11.38
C ASN A 367 43.64 19.18 12.70
N ILE A 368 43.79 18.13 13.54
CA ILE A 368 45.10 17.51 13.86
C ILE A 368 44.89 16.20 14.66
N TRP A 369 45.82 15.24 14.53
CA TRP A 369 45.84 14.01 15.32
C TRP A 369 46.49 14.21 16.70
N ALA A 370 46.05 13.47 17.72
CA ALA A 370 46.93 12.83 18.71
C ALA A 370 46.21 11.68 19.42
N THR A 371 46.98 10.70 19.92
CA THR A 371 46.52 9.52 20.66
C THR A 371 47.12 9.48 22.08
N VAL A 372 46.79 8.43 22.83
CA VAL A 372 47.40 7.96 24.10
C VAL A 372 46.74 8.46 25.39
N THR A 373 46.78 7.59 26.40
CA THR A 373 46.03 7.60 27.67
C THR A 373 47.01 7.67 28.90
N PRO A 374 46.77 7.12 30.12
CA PRO A 374 46.64 8.01 31.29
C PRO A 374 47.47 7.67 32.56
N SER A 375 47.52 8.62 33.51
CA SER A 375 47.81 8.48 34.96
C SER A 375 47.39 9.79 35.66
N GLU A 376 46.79 9.84 36.86
CA GLU A 376 47.30 9.49 38.22
C GLU A 376 48.47 10.41 38.67
N ASP A 377 48.48 11.06 39.86
CA ASP A 377 47.54 11.10 41.01
C ASP A 377 47.78 12.34 41.93
N MET A 378 47.00 12.48 43.02
CA MET A 378 47.30 13.15 44.31
C MET A 378 47.49 14.70 44.41
N SER A 379 46.43 15.41 44.86
CA SER A 379 46.21 15.91 46.26
C SER A 379 47.33 16.58 47.10
N PRO A 380 47.02 17.34 48.20
CA PRO A 380 45.78 18.05 48.60
C PRO A 380 45.99 19.45 49.30
N LEU A 381 44.90 19.97 49.93
CA LEU A 381 44.75 20.99 51.01
C LEU A 381 44.19 22.38 50.58
N VAL A 382 43.13 23.04 51.13
CA VAL A 382 42.25 23.00 52.37
C VAL A 382 42.45 24.26 53.25
N PRO A 383 41.41 24.93 53.80
CA PRO A 383 39.96 25.04 53.43
C PRO A 383 39.32 26.45 53.67
N THR A 384 37.99 26.59 53.49
CA THR A 384 37.13 27.29 54.50
C THR A 384 35.66 26.82 54.48
N ALA A 385 34.94 27.02 55.58
CA ALA A 385 33.62 26.45 55.94
C ALA A 385 32.44 26.82 54.98
N ARG A 386 31.40 26.00 54.73
CA ARG A 386 30.50 25.13 55.55
C ARG A 386 29.48 25.90 56.42
N PRO A 387 28.33 25.27 56.81
CA PRO A 387 27.47 24.23 56.19
C PRO A 387 25.98 24.73 56.27
N PRO A 388 24.91 23.95 56.56
CA PRO A 388 24.55 22.50 56.47
C PRO A 388 23.32 22.28 55.53
N ARG A 389 22.58 21.17 55.38
CA ARG A 389 22.59 19.68 55.52
C ARG A 389 21.32 19.19 54.76
N THR A 390 20.88 17.93 54.57
CA THR A 390 21.22 16.52 54.92
C THR A 390 20.39 15.64 53.95
N SER A 391 20.70 14.39 53.60
CA SER A 391 21.98 13.66 53.44
C SER A 391 21.65 12.32 52.77
N SER A 392 22.49 11.86 51.84
CA SER A 392 22.43 10.48 51.30
C SER A 392 22.89 9.44 52.32
N TYR A 393 22.54 8.17 52.09
CA TYR A 393 23.40 7.04 52.44
C TYR A 393 23.65 6.17 51.20
N ILE A 394 24.91 5.82 50.98
CA ILE A 394 25.37 4.74 50.09
C ILE A 394 26.17 3.79 50.98
N MET A 395 25.95 2.49 50.83
CA MET A 395 26.79 1.46 51.44
C MET A 395 27.28 0.49 50.36
N ARG A 396 28.52 0.02 50.50
CA ARG A 396 29.17 -0.91 49.58
C ARG A 396 29.41 -2.25 50.27
N SER A 397 29.54 -3.28 49.42
CA SER A 397 30.32 -4.51 49.60
C SER A 397 29.62 -5.75 50.17
N ILE A 398 30.31 -6.88 49.95
CA ILE A 398 30.01 -8.27 50.30
C ILE A 398 28.97 -8.98 49.40
N SER A 399 29.51 -9.86 48.55
CA SER A 399 28.81 -10.99 47.95
C SER A 399 28.77 -12.14 48.96
N LEU A 400 27.60 -12.77 49.13
CA LEU A 400 27.48 -14.10 49.73
C LEU A 400 26.63 -14.99 48.82
N SER A 401 27.03 -16.25 48.74
CA SER A 401 26.50 -17.28 47.84
C SER A 401 25.46 -18.17 48.52
N SER A 402 24.70 -18.89 47.70
CA SER A 402 23.98 -20.12 48.06
C SER A 402 22.81 -19.98 49.03
N VAL A 403 21.60 -19.97 48.46
CA VAL A 403 20.42 -20.62 49.08
C VAL A 403 19.79 -21.46 47.97
N ASP A 404 19.72 -22.76 48.19
CA ASP A 404 19.07 -23.68 47.26
C ASP A 404 17.54 -23.49 47.29
N MET A 405 16.91 -23.59 46.13
CA MET A 405 15.45 -23.69 46.03
C MET A 405 15.03 -25.11 46.43
N PRO A 406 14.19 -25.32 47.46
CA PRO A 406 13.58 -26.62 47.71
C PRO A 406 12.47 -26.87 46.68
N ASP A 407 12.39 -28.11 46.19
CA ASP A 407 11.29 -28.55 45.32
C ASP A 407 9.94 -28.60 46.05
N ASP A 408 8.87 -28.56 45.26
CA ASP A 408 7.48 -28.91 45.55
C ASP A 408 7.06 -29.12 47.02
N ASN A 409 6.15 -28.26 47.49
CA ASN A 409 5.01 -28.75 48.28
C ASN A 409 3.73 -27.94 48.07
N PHE A 410 2.62 -28.66 47.95
CA PHE A 410 1.27 -28.12 47.93
C PHE A 410 0.93 -27.53 49.31
N LEU A 411 0.53 -26.26 49.36
CA LEU A 411 -0.17 -25.69 50.52
C LEU A 411 -1.38 -24.88 50.06
N SER A 412 -2.54 -25.21 50.62
CA SER A 412 -3.79 -24.45 50.46
C SER A 412 -3.68 -23.13 51.23
N PHE A 413 -3.94 -22.01 50.56
CA PHE A 413 -4.17 -20.73 51.22
C PHE A 413 -5.65 -20.63 51.64
N ASP A 414 -5.89 -20.59 52.94
CA ASP A 414 -7.16 -20.13 53.50
C ASP A 414 -7.35 -18.62 53.25
N GLN A 415 -8.61 -18.17 53.21
CA GLN A 415 -8.95 -16.78 52.94
C GLN A 415 -8.91 -15.93 54.23
N GLU A 416 -7.95 -15.00 54.31
CA GLU A 416 -8.06 -13.82 55.19
C GLU A 416 -8.34 -12.55 54.37
N GLU A 417 -9.18 -11.67 54.90
CA GLU A 417 -9.81 -10.56 54.16
C GLU A 417 -8.94 -9.28 54.08
N ASP A 418 -7.83 -9.29 53.33
CA ASP A 418 -7.21 -8.03 52.86
C ASP A 418 -7.78 -7.59 51.51
N SER A 419 -9.00 -7.06 51.57
CA SER A 419 -9.79 -6.62 50.40
C SER A 419 -9.33 -5.29 49.79
N GLY A 420 -8.26 -4.67 50.31
CA GLY A 420 -7.76 -3.37 49.83
C GLY A 420 -6.69 -3.46 48.72
N LEU A 421 -5.84 -4.49 48.77
CA LEU A 421 -4.59 -4.55 48.01
C LEU A 421 -4.66 -5.30 46.66
N ASN A 422 -5.69 -6.11 46.44
CA ASN A 422 -5.82 -6.93 45.23
C ASN A 422 -6.82 -6.34 44.22
N LEU A 423 -6.69 -6.74 42.96
CA LEU A 423 -7.72 -6.58 41.93
C LEU A 423 -8.74 -7.73 42.00
N ALA A 424 -9.86 -7.60 41.28
CA ALA A 424 -10.91 -8.62 41.23
C ALA A 424 -10.49 -9.86 40.44
N ASN A 425 -9.55 -9.74 39.50
CA ASN A 425 -8.88 -10.88 38.89
C ASN A 425 -7.73 -11.36 39.79
N ALA A 426 -7.80 -12.64 40.19
CA ALA A 426 -6.96 -13.20 41.24
C ALA A 426 -5.45 -13.11 40.92
N GLY A 427 -4.65 -12.79 41.94
CA GLY A 427 -3.19 -12.69 41.85
C GLY A 427 -2.65 -11.37 41.28
N PHE A 428 -3.50 -10.44 40.83
CA PHE A 428 -3.06 -9.12 40.40
C PHE A 428 -3.18 -8.09 41.54
N LEU A 429 -2.09 -7.35 41.79
CA LEU A 429 -2.01 -6.32 42.81
C LEU A 429 -2.61 -5.00 42.30
N ARG A 430 -3.33 -4.30 43.17
CA ARG A 430 -3.91 -2.99 42.86
C ARG A 430 -2.79 -1.94 42.69
N PRO A 431 -2.84 -1.11 41.64
CA PRO A 431 -1.75 -0.18 41.33
C PRO A 431 -1.79 1.10 42.20
N ASN A 432 -0.65 1.42 42.83
CA ASN A 432 -0.52 2.56 43.76
C ASN A 432 -0.01 3.86 43.10
N GLN A 433 0.39 3.85 41.82
CA GLN A 433 0.83 5.06 41.09
C GLN A 433 0.21 5.10 39.69
N ARG A 434 -0.11 6.30 39.18
CA ARG A 434 -0.82 6.49 37.89
C ARG A 434 -0.12 5.87 36.68
N LYS A 435 1.21 5.74 36.72
CA LYS A 435 2.03 5.13 35.66
C LYS A 435 1.97 3.59 35.64
N ASP A 436 1.48 2.98 36.72
CA ASP A 436 1.56 1.53 36.93
C ASP A 436 0.38 0.77 36.30
N TYR A 437 -0.53 1.45 35.59
CA TYR A 437 -1.74 0.86 34.99
C TYR A 437 -2.33 1.67 33.83
N PHE A 438 -3.05 1.00 32.94
CA PHE A 438 -3.98 1.65 32.00
C PHE A 438 -5.38 1.76 32.60
N SER A 439 -6.11 2.83 32.26
CA SER A 439 -7.47 3.07 32.77
C SER A 439 -8.24 4.05 31.90
N GLY A 440 -9.56 3.93 31.92
CA GLY A 440 -10.47 4.75 31.14
C GLY A 440 -11.91 4.56 31.61
N SER A 441 -12.88 4.71 30.71
CA SER A 441 -14.30 4.47 31.00
C SER A 441 -14.70 3.05 30.62
N CYS A 442 -15.29 2.31 31.56
CA CYS A 442 -15.76 0.95 31.32
C CYS A 442 -17.11 0.97 30.56
N PRO A 443 -17.20 0.43 29.33
CA PRO A 443 -18.44 0.43 28.56
C PRO A 443 -19.53 -0.49 29.16
N LYS A 444 -19.17 -1.39 30.09
CA LYS A 444 -20.11 -2.32 30.73
C LYS A 444 -20.81 -1.74 31.97
N CYS A 445 -20.20 -0.80 32.68
CA CYS A 445 -20.74 -0.25 33.94
C CYS A 445 -20.67 1.28 34.07
N GLY A 446 -20.18 1.99 33.05
CA GLY A 446 -20.14 3.46 32.99
C GLY A 446 -19.10 4.13 33.89
N ARG A 447 -18.41 3.39 34.76
CA ARG A 447 -17.38 3.95 35.67
C ARG A 447 -16.14 4.39 34.89
N SER A 448 -15.63 5.57 35.21
CA SER A 448 -14.42 6.18 34.63
C SER A 448 -13.23 6.15 35.61
N GLY A 449 -12.02 5.98 35.07
CA GLY A 449 -10.77 5.99 35.84
C GLY A 449 -10.39 4.63 36.45
N GLU A 450 -11.25 3.62 36.31
CA GLU A 450 -11.01 2.25 36.76
C GLU A 450 -9.90 1.56 35.93
N VAL A 451 -9.14 0.64 36.55
CA VAL A 451 -8.19 -0.22 35.84
C VAL A 451 -8.92 -1.02 34.78
N LEU A 452 -8.46 -0.96 33.53
CA LEU A 452 -9.04 -1.72 32.43
C LEU A 452 -8.31 -3.06 32.25
N ALA A 453 -9.03 -4.05 31.70
CA ALA A 453 -8.54 -5.39 31.45
C ALA A 453 -8.99 -5.85 30.05
N ILE A 454 -8.12 -6.56 29.35
CA ILE A 454 -8.42 -7.25 28.09
C ILE A 454 -8.80 -8.70 28.36
N PHE A 455 -9.75 -9.23 27.60
CA PHE A 455 -10.05 -10.66 27.59
C PHE A 455 -9.09 -11.39 26.67
N LEU A 456 -8.53 -12.49 27.18
CA LEU A 456 -7.77 -13.44 26.38
C LEU A 456 -8.68 -14.61 26.00
N THR A 457 -8.80 -14.88 24.71
CA THR A 457 -9.70 -15.90 24.15
C THR A 457 -8.96 -17.20 23.86
N ALA A 458 -9.68 -18.32 23.93
CA ALA A 458 -9.16 -19.61 23.50
C ALA A 458 -8.85 -19.57 21.99
N PRO A 459 -7.72 -20.14 21.52
CA PRO A 459 -7.37 -20.08 20.10
C PRO A 459 -8.34 -20.84 19.19
N VAL A 460 -8.49 -20.39 17.94
CA VAL A 460 -9.39 -21.02 16.96
C VAL A 460 -8.69 -22.22 16.31
N THR A 461 -8.80 -23.39 16.95
CA THR A 461 -8.09 -24.65 16.60
C THR A 461 -8.58 -25.36 15.32
N ALA A 462 -9.16 -24.61 14.36
CA ALA A 462 -9.77 -25.18 13.15
C ALA A 462 -8.76 -25.86 12.20
N ASN A 463 -7.51 -25.41 12.20
CA ASN A 463 -6.36 -26.08 11.57
C ASN A 463 -5.14 -25.91 12.49
N ILE A 464 -4.22 -26.86 12.47
CA ILE A 464 -2.91 -26.73 13.14
C ILE A 464 -1.91 -26.24 12.10
N THR A 465 -1.28 -25.09 12.35
CA THR A 465 -0.25 -24.51 11.48
C THR A 465 1.04 -25.33 11.59
N GLU A 466 1.69 -25.62 10.46
CA GLU A 466 2.96 -26.35 10.47
C GLU A 466 4.06 -25.54 11.21
N ASN A 467 4.91 -26.24 11.95
CA ASN A 467 6.04 -25.67 12.72
C ASN A 467 5.67 -24.77 13.93
N ILE A 468 4.40 -24.62 14.30
CA ILE A 468 4.04 -24.00 15.59
C ILE A 468 4.19 -25.00 16.76
N PRO A 469 4.63 -24.57 17.95
CA PRO A 469 4.59 -25.39 19.16
C PRO A 469 3.19 -25.90 19.51
N LEU A 470 3.11 -27.18 19.91
CA LEU A 470 1.87 -27.86 20.29
C LEU A 470 1.40 -27.44 21.70
N PRO A 471 0.10 -27.53 22.03
CA PRO A 471 -0.38 -27.33 23.39
C PRO A 471 0.40 -28.14 24.42
N GLY A 472 0.79 -27.51 25.53
CA GLY A 472 1.57 -28.11 26.61
C GLY A 472 3.04 -28.43 26.27
N SER A 473 3.57 -28.05 25.11
CA SER A 473 4.95 -28.40 24.72
C SER A 473 6.04 -27.56 25.38
N LEU A 474 5.69 -26.46 26.08
CA LEU A 474 6.61 -25.57 26.81
C LEU A 474 7.86 -25.17 25.98
N SER A 475 7.67 -24.93 24.68
CA SER A 475 8.79 -24.85 23.74
C SER A 475 9.55 -23.53 23.85
N LYS A 476 10.88 -23.63 23.91
CA LYS A 476 11.81 -22.50 23.85
C LYS A 476 12.02 -22.05 22.41
N LEU A 477 12.05 -20.74 22.20
CA LEU A 477 12.00 -20.12 20.88
C LEU A 477 13.32 -19.45 20.50
N THR A 478 13.83 -19.76 19.31
CA THR A 478 14.95 -19.04 18.68
C THR A 478 14.55 -17.60 18.32
N TYR A 479 13.29 -17.42 17.93
CA TYR A 479 12.76 -16.19 17.32
C TYR A 479 11.35 -15.81 17.86
N PRO A 480 11.19 -15.59 19.19
CA PRO A 480 9.87 -15.38 19.81
C PRO A 480 9.04 -14.23 19.20
N LEU A 481 9.66 -13.19 18.62
CA LEU A 481 8.91 -12.10 17.98
C LEU A 481 8.17 -12.51 16.69
N THR A 482 8.39 -13.72 16.15
CA THR A 482 7.66 -14.23 14.97
C THR A 482 6.29 -14.82 15.31
N MET A 483 6.03 -15.14 16.58
CA MET A 483 4.83 -15.87 16.99
C MET A 483 3.52 -15.06 16.92
N GLY A 484 3.57 -13.77 16.58
CA GLY A 484 2.40 -12.89 16.59
C GLY A 484 1.36 -13.13 15.49
N ASN A 485 1.75 -13.75 14.37
CA ASN A 485 0.91 -13.81 13.16
C ASN A 485 0.12 -15.11 12.96
N TYR A 486 0.25 -16.08 13.87
CA TYR A 486 -0.44 -17.38 13.78
C TYR A 486 -1.91 -17.26 14.21
N ALA A 487 -2.76 -18.17 13.71
CA ALA A 487 -4.16 -18.23 14.14
C ALA A 487 -4.27 -18.72 15.60
N GLU A 488 -3.36 -19.59 16.02
CA GLU A 488 -3.30 -20.12 17.38
C GLU A 488 -2.76 -19.12 18.42
N THR A 489 -2.36 -17.92 17.99
CA THR A 489 -1.85 -16.85 18.86
C THR A 489 -2.65 -15.55 18.79
N ASP A 490 -3.70 -15.43 17.96
CA ASP A 490 -4.66 -14.32 18.03
C ASP A 490 -5.62 -14.49 19.22
N ILE A 491 -5.06 -14.41 20.42
CA ILE A 491 -5.75 -14.61 21.70
C ILE A 491 -6.39 -13.33 22.26
N ILE A 492 -6.39 -12.20 21.53
CA ILE A 492 -6.87 -10.92 22.08
C ILE A 492 -8.29 -10.62 21.58
N SER A 493 -9.27 -10.59 22.50
CA SER A 493 -10.63 -10.15 22.17
C SER A 493 -10.67 -8.64 21.87
N ASN A 494 -11.57 -8.23 20.97
CA ASN A 494 -11.87 -6.81 20.71
C ASN A 494 -12.77 -6.19 21.81
N THR A 495 -12.66 -6.67 23.05
CA THR A 495 -13.50 -6.29 24.19
C THR A 495 -12.64 -5.78 25.35
N LEU A 496 -12.88 -4.55 25.78
CA LEU A 496 -12.18 -3.87 26.88
C LEU A 496 -13.18 -3.41 27.94
N VAL A 497 -12.98 -3.79 29.20
CA VAL A 497 -13.83 -3.40 30.34
C VAL A 497 -12.98 -3.16 31.59
N CYS A 498 -13.54 -2.62 32.68
CA CYS A 498 -12.80 -2.56 33.95
C CYS A 498 -12.62 -3.95 34.57
N ASP A 499 -11.53 -4.11 35.31
CA ASP A 499 -11.12 -5.32 36.03
C ASP A 499 -12.29 -6.05 36.71
N SER A 500 -13.11 -5.35 37.50
CA SER A 500 -14.25 -5.97 38.21
C SER A 500 -15.35 -6.48 37.27
N CYS A 501 -15.58 -5.81 36.13
CA CYS A 501 -16.50 -6.33 35.10
C CYS A 501 -15.87 -7.49 34.32
N ALA A 502 -14.55 -7.49 34.11
CA ALA A 502 -13.87 -8.61 33.48
C ALA A 502 -13.91 -9.87 34.34
N ALA A 503 -13.69 -9.73 35.66
CA ALA A 503 -13.77 -10.83 36.63
C ALA A 503 -15.20 -11.42 36.74
N GLU A 504 -16.24 -10.60 36.57
CA GLU A 504 -17.63 -11.08 36.52
C GLU A 504 -17.91 -11.85 35.21
N ILE A 505 -17.52 -11.29 34.07
CA ILE A 505 -17.71 -11.92 32.75
C ILE A 505 -16.88 -13.22 32.62
N ALA A 506 -15.69 -13.28 33.20
CA ALA A 506 -14.86 -14.48 33.23
C ALA A 506 -15.54 -15.66 33.93
N ARG A 507 -16.37 -15.42 34.96
CA ARG A 507 -17.17 -16.47 35.62
C ARG A 507 -18.28 -17.04 34.71
N CYS A 508 -18.65 -16.35 33.64
CA CYS A 508 -19.54 -16.87 32.61
C CYS A 508 -18.80 -17.69 31.51
N GLY A 509 -17.46 -17.66 31.48
CA GLY A 509 -16.63 -18.41 30.53
C GLY A 509 -16.64 -17.91 29.07
N VAL A 510 -17.51 -16.95 28.72
CA VAL A 510 -17.65 -16.39 27.36
C VAL A 510 -17.72 -14.86 27.37
N THR A 511 -17.15 -14.23 26.35
CA THR A 511 -17.24 -12.78 26.15
C THR A 511 -18.64 -12.37 25.66
N PRO A 512 -19.00 -11.07 25.68
CA PRO A 512 -20.24 -10.57 25.05
C PRO A 512 -20.36 -10.84 23.54
N ARG A 513 -19.26 -11.26 22.88
CA ARG A 513 -19.22 -11.68 21.47
C ARG A 513 -19.34 -13.21 21.29
N ASN A 514 -19.61 -13.95 22.37
CA ASN A 514 -19.64 -15.42 22.42
C ASN A 514 -18.28 -16.08 22.09
N GLU A 515 -17.18 -15.41 22.44
CA GLU A 515 -15.82 -15.96 22.34
C GLU A 515 -15.49 -16.68 23.67
N THR A 516 -14.92 -17.89 23.63
CA THR A 516 -14.50 -18.61 24.86
C THR A 516 -13.34 -17.89 25.53
N ILE A 517 -13.46 -17.59 26.83
CA ILE A 517 -12.42 -16.91 27.61
C ILE A 517 -11.41 -17.93 28.12
N ALA A 518 -10.14 -17.76 27.74
CA ALA A 518 -9.00 -18.51 28.28
C ALA A 518 -8.29 -17.77 29.43
N GLY A 519 -8.45 -16.44 29.52
CA GLY A 519 -7.94 -15.64 30.63
C GLY A 519 -8.42 -14.18 30.61
N VAL A 520 -8.08 -13.44 31.66
CA VAL A 520 -8.26 -11.98 31.74
C VAL A 520 -6.94 -11.37 32.16
N LEU A 521 -6.50 -10.35 31.43
CA LEU A 521 -5.26 -9.63 31.72
C LEU A 521 -5.59 -8.18 32.12
N PRO A 522 -5.57 -7.83 33.42
CA PRO A 522 -5.59 -6.45 33.87
C PRO A 522 -4.35 -5.71 33.37
N LEU A 523 -4.54 -4.50 32.85
CA LEU A 523 -3.48 -3.69 32.26
C LEU A 523 -2.70 -2.97 33.37
N VAL A 524 -1.78 -3.71 33.99
CA VAL A 524 -0.99 -3.29 35.16
C VAL A 524 0.49 -3.66 35.01
N SER A 525 1.35 -2.91 35.71
CA SER A 525 2.81 -3.04 35.71
C SER A 525 3.29 -4.49 35.90
N TYR A 526 3.98 -5.01 34.88
CA TYR A 526 4.67 -6.32 34.89
C TYR A 526 5.58 -6.46 36.11
N ASN A 527 6.37 -5.42 36.43
CA ASN A 527 7.32 -5.44 37.56
C ASN A 527 6.65 -5.62 38.95
N LYS A 528 5.32 -5.51 39.04
CA LYS A 528 4.54 -5.76 40.26
C LYS A 528 3.68 -7.02 40.18
N ASN A 529 3.48 -7.56 38.98
CA ASN A 529 2.50 -8.62 38.69
C ASN A 529 3.08 -9.80 37.89
N GLN A 530 4.41 -9.87 37.74
CA GLN A 530 5.12 -10.75 36.80
C GLN A 530 4.63 -12.20 36.81
N LEU A 531 4.51 -12.82 37.99
CA LEU A 531 4.08 -14.21 38.12
C LEU A 531 2.66 -14.43 37.56
N SER A 532 1.72 -13.57 37.93
CA SER A 532 0.31 -13.64 37.51
C SER A 532 0.15 -13.30 36.03
N TRP A 533 0.81 -12.24 35.56
CA TRP A 533 0.84 -11.82 34.15
C TRP A 533 1.37 -12.94 33.25
N VAL A 534 2.51 -13.54 33.60
CA VAL A 534 3.10 -14.68 32.86
C VAL A 534 2.20 -15.92 32.96
N GLN A 535 1.61 -16.22 34.12
CA GLN A 535 0.71 -17.38 34.29
C GLN A 535 -0.58 -17.25 33.46
N THR A 536 -1.20 -16.07 33.41
CA THR A 536 -2.38 -15.77 32.59
C THR A 536 -2.08 -15.96 31.10
N LEU A 537 -0.96 -15.42 30.61
CA LEU A 537 -0.54 -15.63 29.22
C LEU A 537 -0.22 -17.09 28.92
N HIS A 538 0.48 -17.77 29.83
CA HIS A 538 0.84 -19.19 29.69
C HIS A 538 -0.40 -20.08 29.55
N GLN A 539 -1.49 -19.75 30.25
CA GLN A 539 -2.79 -20.42 30.11
C GLN A 539 -3.47 -20.07 28.78
N ALA A 540 -3.51 -18.78 28.40
CA ALA A 540 -4.14 -18.33 27.16
C ALA A 540 -3.45 -18.88 25.89
N THR A 541 -2.12 -19.02 25.90
CA THR A 541 -1.34 -19.66 24.82
C THR A 541 -1.29 -21.19 24.94
N GLU A 542 -2.24 -21.83 25.63
CA GLU A 542 -2.34 -23.29 25.81
C GLU A 542 -1.04 -23.98 26.28
N GLN A 543 -0.18 -23.29 27.04
CA GLN A 543 1.13 -23.77 27.51
C GLN A 543 2.08 -24.21 26.37
N ARG A 544 1.95 -23.61 25.18
CA ARG A 544 2.78 -23.86 23.99
C ARG A 544 4.24 -23.39 24.13
N PHE A 545 4.48 -22.33 24.90
CA PHE A 545 5.75 -21.61 24.95
C PHE A 545 6.38 -21.63 26.34
N ASP A 546 7.72 -21.56 26.42
CA ASP A 546 8.44 -21.38 27.68
C ASP A 546 8.09 -20.02 28.32
N ARG A 547 7.97 -20.01 29.65
CA ARG A 547 7.62 -18.82 30.45
C ARG A 547 8.56 -17.63 30.26
N LEU A 548 9.82 -17.87 29.87
CA LEU A 548 10.81 -16.83 29.60
C LEU A 548 10.63 -16.15 28.25
N ASP A 549 10.05 -16.85 27.27
CA ASP A 549 9.80 -16.33 25.91
C ASP A 549 8.44 -15.61 25.81
N LEU A 550 7.48 -15.96 26.67
CA LEU A 550 6.13 -15.37 26.68
C LEU A 550 6.06 -13.83 26.61
N PRO A 551 6.92 -13.04 27.29
CA PRO A 551 6.87 -11.58 27.16
C PRO A 551 7.18 -11.08 25.74
N LEU A 552 8.06 -11.75 25.00
CA LEU A 552 8.36 -11.40 23.59
C LEU A 552 7.32 -11.97 22.63
N VAL A 553 6.81 -13.18 22.89
CA VAL A 553 5.68 -13.76 22.13
C VAL A 553 4.47 -12.83 22.21
N PHE A 554 4.11 -12.37 23.42
CA PHE A 554 2.97 -11.49 23.61
C PHE A 554 3.21 -10.09 23.02
N LEU A 555 4.44 -9.56 23.06
CA LEU A 555 4.78 -8.33 22.33
C LEU A 555 4.51 -8.45 20.82
N ALA A 556 4.77 -9.61 20.21
CA ALA A 556 4.45 -9.87 18.81
C ALA A 556 2.94 -10.00 18.55
N ILE A 557 2.20 -10.65 19.45
CA ILE A 557 0.74 -10.75 19.38
C ILE A 557 0.12 -9.33 19.44
N LEU A 558 0.58 -8.49 20.38
CA LEU A 558 0.14 -7.11 20.52
C LEU A 558 0.41 -6.27 19.26
N PHE A 559 1.63 -6.31 18.72
CA PHE A 559 1.94 -5.57 17.49
C PHE A 559 1.19 -6.08 16.27
N THR A 560 0.97 -7.39 16.14
CA THR A 560 0.16 -7.95 15.04
C THR A 560 -1.32 -7.58 15.21
N LYS A 561 -1.83 -7.53 16.44
CA LYS A 561 -3.20 -7.06 16.72
C LYS A 561 -3.37 -5.58 16.39
N LEU A 562 -2.38 -4.75 16.71
CA LEU A 562 -2.34 -3.34 16.32
C LEU A 562 -2.28 -3.16 14.80
N GLU A 563 -1.47 -3.96 14.09
CA GLU A 563 -1.42 -3.97 12.61
C GLU A 563 -2.79 -4.33 12.01
N ARG A 564 -3.45 -5.38 12.52
CA ARG A 564 -4.80 -5.77 12.10
C ARG A 564 -5.84 -4.68 12.39
N LEU A 565 -5.77 -4.01 13.55
CA LEU A 565 -6.65 -2.89 13.89
C LEU A 565 -6.44 -1.63 13.02
N LEU A 566 -5.24 -1.44 12.46
CA LEU A 566 -4.96 -0.36 11.51
C LEU A 566 -5.44 -0.67 10.08
N SER A 567 -5.65 -1.95 9.75
CA SER A 567 -6.10 -2.40 8.41
C SER A 567 -7.63 -2.41 8.22
N VAL A 568 -8.41 -2.08 9.25
CA VAL A 568 -9.88 -2.09 9.22
C VAL A 568 -10.40 -0.67 9.40
N GLU A 569 -10.88 -0.06 8.31
CA GLU A 569 -11.26 1.37 8.25
C GLU A 569 -12.52 1.74 9.06
N GLU A 570 -13.23 0.77 9.65
CA GLU A 570 -14.53 1.01 10.31
C GLU A 570 -14.56 0.60 11.82
N THR A 571 -14.65 1.60 12.71
CA THR A 571 -15.33 1.61 14.03
C THR A 571 -14.73 0.98 15.30
N THR A 572 -13.63 0.23 15.31
CA THR A 572 -13.18 -0.51 16.52
C THR A 572 -12.38 0.28 17.58
N HIS A 573 -13.12 0.94 18.49
CA HIS A 573 -12.70 1.33 19.85
C HIS A 573 -11.28 1.94 20.02
N PRO A 574 -11.09 3.27 19.91
CA PRO A 574 -9.81 3.93 20.17
C PRO A 574 -9.16 3.54 21.52
N SER A 575 -9.97 3.39 22.57
CA SER A 575 -9.51 2.98 23.90
C SER A 575 -8.88 1.57 23.95
N LEU A 576 -9.19 0.68 23.00
CA LEU A 576 -8.50 -0.61 22.86
C LEU A 576 -7.12 -0.41 22.22
N ARG A 577 -7.01 0.44 21.20
CA ARG A 577 -5.72 0.78 20.60
C ARG A 577 -4.79 1.41 21.65
N ASP A 578 -5.28 2.41 22.38
CA ASP A 578 -4.53 3.07 23.47
C ASP A 578 -4.06 2.06 24.54
N ALA A 579 -4.92 1.08 24.89
CA ALA A 579 -4.61 0.03 25.84
C ALA A 579 -3.49 -0.92 25.35
N LEU A 580 -3.54 -1.33 24.07
CA LEU A 580 -2.53 -2.21 23.47
C LEU A 580 -1.20 -1.46 23.25
N GLU A 581 -1.24 -0.19 22.84
CA GLU A 581 -0.04 0.67 22.77
C GLU A 581 0.57 0.91 24.17
N TRP A 582 -0.25 1.06 25.22
CA TRP A 582 0.23 1.12 26.61
C TRP A 582 0.91 -0.19 27.02
N GLU A 583 0.30 -1.35 26.75
CA GLU A 583 0.84 -2.66 27.10
C GLU A 583 2.17 -2.95 26.37
N CYS A 584 2.27 -2.61 25.08
CA CYS A 584 3.53 -2.64 24.32
C CYS A 584 4.64 -1.81 24.99
N ASN A 585 4.33 -0.57 25.38
CA ASN A 585 5.28 0.33 26.06
C ASN A 585 5.65 -0.16 27.47
N MET A 586 4.70 -0.78 28.17
CA MET A 586 4.88 -1.40 29.47
C MET A 586 5.87 -2.58 29.37
N ILE A 587 5.64 -3.52 28.44
CA ILE A 587 6.56 -4.64 28.16
C ILE A 587 7.96 -4.11 27.80
N LEU A 588 8.04 -3.18 26.83
CA LEU A 588 9.30 -2.64 26.32
C LEU A 588 10.18 -1.99 27.40
N SER A 589 9.58 -1.35 28.39
CA SER A 589 10.27 -0.58 29.43
C SER A 589 10.43 -1.30 30.78
N GLN A 590 9.67 -2.37 31.04
CA GLN A 590 9.68 -3.08 32.33
C GLN A 590 10.27 -4.48 32.25
N VAL A 591 10.07 -5.20 31.14
CA VAL A 591 10.55 -6.58 31.01
C VAL A 591 12.07 -6.60 30.84
N VAL A 592 12.74 -7.34 31.71
CA VAL A 592 14.18 -7.65 31.63
C VAL A 592 14.33 -9.13 31.28
N ILE A 593 14.89 -9.40 30.09
CA ILE A 593 15.23 -10.76 29.68
C ILE A 593 16.43 -11.23 30.51
N GLN A 594 16.31 -12.41 31.13
CA GLN A 594 17.38 -13.05 31.88
C GLN A 594 18.03 -14.12 31.01
N GLY A 595 19.30 -13.95 30.65
CA GLY A 595 20.04 -14.94 29.89
C GLY A 595 20.24 -16.23 30.68
N THR A 596 19.70 -17.33 30.19
CA THR A 596 19.83 -18.65 30.83
C THR A 596 21.21 -19.25 30.56
N SER A 597 22.02 -19.43 31.62
CA SER A 597 23.35 -20.06 31.54
C SER A 597 23.36 -21.51 31.04
N ALA A 598 22.21 -22.17 31.01
CA ALA A 598 22.04 -23.55 30.58
C ALA A 598 21.72 -23.66 29.07
N SER A 599 22.77 -23.63 28.25
CA SER A 599 22.92 -24.29 26.92
C SER A 599 21.80 -24.19 25.85
N GLY A 600 20.76 -23.38 26.02
CA GLY A 600 19.54 -23.42 25.21
C GLY A 600 19.05 -22.08 24.65
N ILE A 601 19.45 -21.78 23.40
CA ILE A 601 18.64 -21.11 22.36
C ILE A 601 18.22 -19.63 22.57
N SER A 602 18.25 -19.05 23.78
CA SER A 602 17.91 -17.63 23.97
C SER A 602 19.00 -16.69 23.42
N HIS A 603 18.94 -16.43 22.11
CA HIS A 603 19.90 -15.58 21.40
C HIS A 603 19.69 -14.08 21.64
N PHE A 604 18.56 -13.66 22.21
CA PHE A 604 18.18 -12.25 22.32
C PHE A 604 19.03 -11.46 23.32
N GLY A 605 19.69 -12.13 24.27
CA GLY A 605 20.61 -11.54 25.24
C GLY A 605 19.96 -11.21 26.60
N THR A 606 20.72 -10.54 27.47
CA THR A 606 20.30 -10.18 28.84
C THR A 606 20.17 -8.66 28.96
N GLY A 607 19.02 -8.16 29.41
CA GLY A 607 18.75 -6.72 29.54
C GLY A 607 17.28 -6.36 29.34
N ALA A 608 16.96 -5.06 29.42
CA ALA A 608 15.62 -4.56 29.10
C ALA A 608 15.30 -4.76 27.60
N VAL A 609 14.05 -5.06 27.26
CA VAL A 609 13.66 -5.39 25.87
C VAL A 609 13.97 -4.24 24.90
N ASP A 610 13.69 -2.98 25.26
CA ASP A 610 13.98 -1.84 24.38
C ASP A 610 15.49 -1.58 24.16
N GLU A 611 16.32 -1.84 25.18
CA GLU A 611 17.78 -1.75 25.10
C GLU A 611 18.39 -2.88 24.28
N LEU A 612 17.89 -4.12 24.42
CA LEU A 612 18.31 -5.26 23.61
C LEU A 612 17.93 -5.05 22.14
N LEU A 613 16.71 -4.61 21.84
CA LEU A 613 16.29 -4.24 20.49
C LEU A 613 17.20 -3.16 19.89
N LEU A 614 17.41 -2.04 20.60
CA LEU A 614 18.33 -0.98 20.18
C LEU A 614 19.75 -1.52 19.92
N GLN A 615 20.24 -2.45 20.73
CA GLN A 615 21.56 -3.04 20.57
C GLN A 615 21.65 -3.95 19.35
N HIS A 616 20.63 -4.78 19.08
CA HIS A 616 20.58 -5.61 17.86
C HIS A 616 20.49 -4.76 16.57
N PHE A 617 19.77 -3.63 16.60
CA PHE A 617 19.75 -2.65 15.49
C PHE A 617 21.11 -1.97 15.29
N ARG A 618 21.81 -1.58 16.37
CA ARG A 618 23.18 -1.05 16.30
C ARG A 618 24.17 -2.08 15.72
N ASP A 619 24.03 -3.33 16.13
CA ASP A 619 24.90 -4.40 15.66
C ASP A 619 24.56 -4.86 14.24
N ALA A 620 23.31 -4.71 13.79
CA ALA A 620 22.96 -4.82 12.37
C ALA A 620 23.72 -3.79 11.52
N MET A 621 23.87 -2.55 12.00
CA MET A 621 24.65 -1.50 11.31
C MET A 621 26.18 -1.67 11.40
N ASN A 622 26.69 -2.49 12.31
CA ASN A 622 28.12 -2.74 12.43
C ASN A 622 28.55 -3.88 11.48
N PRO A 623 29.36 -3.62 10.43
CA PRO A 623 29.80 -4.68 9.54
C PRO A 623 30.68 -5.73 10.21
N LYS A 624 31.28 -5.46 11.38
CA LYS A 624 32.15 -6.44 12.08
C LYS A 624 31.40 -7.38 13.03
N LYS A 625 30.07 -7.41 12.98
CA LYS A 625 29.23 -8.24 13.87
C LYS A 625 28.18 -9.02 13.09
N ALA A 626 28.07 -10.31 13.40
CA ALA A 626 26.85 -11.07 13.14
C ALA A 626 25.70 -10.44 13.94
N SER A 627 24.57 -10.16 13.27
CA SER A 627 23.39 -9.58 13.91
C SER A 627 22.22 -10.57 13.86
N LEU A 628 21.66 -10.86 15.04
CA LEU A 628 20.46 -11.69 15.17
C LEU A 628 19.26 -11.07 14.43
N LEU A 629 19.18 -9.74 14.37
CA LEU A 629 18.08 -9.02 13.73
C LEU A 629 18.01 -9.29 12.23
N LEU A 630 19.15 -9.38 11.54
CA LEU A 630 19.16 -9.70 10.11
C LEU A 630 18.76 -11.16 9.86
N ARG A 631 19.03 -12.05 10.83
CA ARG A 631 18.65 -13.47 10.81
C ARG A 631 17.22 -13.75 11.24
N TYR A 632 16.47 -12.74 11.69
CA TYR A 632 15.10 -12.94 12.15
C TYR A 632 14.18 -13.24 10.95
N PRO A 633 13.25 -14.22 11.06
CA PRO A 633 12.19 -14.39 10.08
C PRO A 633 11.29 -13.14 10.03
N MET A 634 10.64 -12.93 8.88
CA MET A 634 10.24 -11.58 8.48
C MET A 634 9.21 -10.92 9.41
N ASP A 635 8.19 -11.65 9.88
CA ASP A 635 7.23 -11.16 10.89
C ASP A 635 7.93 -10.59 12.13
N GLY A 636 8.91 -11.32 12.67
CA GLY A 636 9.64 -10.88 13.87
C GLY A 636 10.60 -9.71 13.61
N PHE A 637 11.06 -9.53 12.37
CA PHE A 637 11.79 -8.33 11.95
C PHE A 637 10.85 -7.11 11.81
N ILE A 638 9.62 -7.31 11.33
CA ILE A 638 8.57 -6.28 11.29
C ILE A 638 8.19 -5.86 12.71
N VAL A 639 7.88 -6.81 13.59
CA VAL A 639 7.60 -6.58 15.02
C VAL A 639 8.76 -5.86 15.70
N ALA A 640 10.03 -6.25 15.44
CA ALA A 640 11.19 -5.56 16.00
C ALA A 640 11.33 -4.10 15.51
N ASN A 641 10.95 -3.80 14.27
CA ASN A 641 10.90 -2.41 13.76
C ASN A 641 9.74 -1.61 14.37
N ALA A 642 8.56 -2.20 14.55
CA ALA A 642 7.43 -1.58 15.22
C ALA A 642 7.76 -1.28 16.70
N ALA A 643 8.36 -2.24 17.40
CA ALA A 643 8.80 -2.12 18.78
C ALA A 643 9.83 -0.99 18.97
N VAL A 644 10.85 -0.91 18.12
CA VAL A 644 11.82 0.21 18.16
C VAL A 644 11.17 1.55 17.81
N SER A 645 10.21 1.59 16.89
CA SER A 645 9.50 2.81 16.50
C SER A 645 8.63 3.39 17.62
N ASN A 646 8.06 2.55 18.48
CA ASN A 646 7.26 2.97 19.63
C ASN A 646 8.11 3.21 20.89
N SER A 647 9.32 2.62 20.97
CA SER A 647 10.23 2.80 22.10
C SER A 647 10.73 4.24 22.28
N LYS A 648 11.20 4.54 23.50
CA LYS A 648 11.96 5.75 23.86
C LYS A 648 13.20 6.03 22.99
N TYR A 649 13.61 5.08 22.15
CA TYR A 649 14.79 5.15 21.28
C TYR A 649 14.50 5.47 19.82
N ASN A 650 13.24 5.71 19.43
CA ASN A 650 12.88 6.17 18.08
C ASN A 650 13.70 7.41 17.60
N PRO A 651 13.98 8.44 18.43
CA PRO A 651 14.86 9.55 18.02
C PRO A 651 16.34 9.16 17.79
N VAL A 652 16.81 8.09 18.44
CA VAL A 652 18.21 7.61 18.36
C VAL A 652 18.44 6.81 17.07
N LEU A 653 17.44 5.99 16.69
CA LEU A 653 17.36 5.28 15.43
C LEU A 653 16.43 6.00 14.46
N ASN A 654 16.90 7.15 13.95
CA ASN A 654 16.22 7.93 12.93
C ASN A 654 15.84 7.10 11.69
N LYS A 655 14.84 7.60 10.93
CA LYS A 655 14.24 6.92 9.76
C LYS A 655 15.29 6.35 8.81
N GLU A 656 16.35 7.12 8.51
CA GLU A 656 17.40 6.73 7.57
C GLU A 656 18.26 5.55 8.06
N LYS A 657 18.64 5.48 9.35
CA LYS A 657 19.31 4.27 9.89
C LYS A 657 18.42 3.04 9.80
N ARG A 658 17.11 3.20 10.05
CA ARG A 658 16.15 2.08 9.99
C ARG A 658 15.94 1.62 8.55
N LYS A 659 15.80 2.54 7.59
CA LYS A 659 15.86 2.25 6.14
C LYS A 659 17.10 1.42 5.77
N SER A 660 18.31 1.82 6.19
CA SER A 660 19.54 1.05 5.92
C SER A 660 19.48 -0.37 6.48
N ILE A 661 18.89 -0.57 7.66
CA ILE A 661 18.72 -1.91 8.27
C ILE A 661 17.69 -2.74 7.51
N VAL A 662 16.62 -2.15 6.99
CA VAL A 662 15.65 -2.84 6.12
C VAL A 662 16.30 -3.27 4.81
N LEU A 663 17.13 -2.41 4.19
CA LEU A 663 17.93 -2.80 3.01
C LEU A 663 18.88 -3.95 3.35
N LEU A 664 19.58 -3.90 4.48
CA LEU A 664 20.44 -5.02 4.92
C LEU A 664 19.64 -6.31 5.16
N ARG A 665 18.39 -6.26 5.65
CA ARG A 665 17.52 -7.45 5.80
C ARG A 665 17.07 -8.01 4.46
N LEU A 666 16.72 -7.15 3.48
CA LEU A 666 16.42 -7.58 2.11
C LEU A 666 17.63 -8.25 1.48
N LEU A 667 18.79 -7.60 1.50
CA LEU A 667 20.00 -8.16 0.90
C LEU A 667 20.42 -9.47 1.61
N TYR A 668 20.19 -9.60 2.91
CA TYR A 668 20.34 -10.88 3.62
C TYR A 668 19.35 -11.95 3.11
N HIS A 669 18.08 -11.60 2.90
CA HIS A 669 17.04 -12.48 2.36
C HIS A 669 17.41 -13.02 0.97
N LEU A 670 17.99 -12.19 0.10
CA LEU A 670 18.50 -12.63 -1.20
C LEU A 670 19.62 -13.67 -1.06
N VAL A 671 20.49 -13.56 -0.05
CA VAL A 671 21.52 -14.57 0.25
C VAL A 671 20.94 -15.86 0.82
N GLU A 672 19.92 -15.76 1.69
CA GLU A 672 19.20 -16.92 2.23
C GLU A 672 18.57 -17.74 1.10
N ASN A 673 17.81 -17.07 0.22
CA ASN A 673 17.11 -17.72 -0.88
C ASN A 673 18.07 -18.23 -1.98
N TYR A 674 19.14 -17.49 -2.30
CA TYR A 674 20.21 -17.97 -3.18
C TYR A 674 20.85 -19.27 -2.68
N ARG A 675 21.13 -19.36 -1.36
CA ARG A 675 21.68 -20.58 -0.74
C ARG A 675 20.66 -21.71 -0.63
N ALA A 676 19.38 -21.42 -0.42
CA ALA A 676 18.32 -22.43 -0.41
C ALA A 676 18.12 -23.03 -1.82
N TYR A 677 17.91 -22.16 -2.82
CA TYR A 677 17.69 -22.56 -4.22
C TYR A 677 18.84 -23.40 -4.77
N GLY A 678 20.09 -23.00 -4.51
CA GLY A 678 21.28 -23.74 -4.95
C GLY A 678 21.40 -25.15 -4.34
N LYS A 679 20.93 -25.36 -3.10
CA LYS A 679 20.92 -26.68 -2.44
C LYS A 679 19.83 -27.61 -2.99
N GLU A 680 18.66 -27.05 -3.29
CA GLU A 680 17.50 -27.80 -3.80
C GLU A 680 17.64 -28.14 -5.30
N ASN A 681 18.16 -27.21 -6.11
CA ASN A 681 18.09 -27.28 -7.59
C ASN A 681 19.45 -27.48 -8.27
N GLY A 682 20.55 -27.44 -7.51
CA GLY A 682 21.91 -27.70 -8.00
C GLY A 682 22.52 -26.57 -8.84
N GLU A 683 23.81 -26.73 -9.17
CA GLU A 683 24.64 -25.67 -9.76
C GLU A 683 24.20 -25.22 -11.16
N VAL A 684 23.65 -26.13 -11.98
CA VAL A 684 23.22 -25.80 -13.36
C VAL A 684 22.03 -24.84 -13.36
N GLN A 685 21.00 -25.10 -12.55
CA GLN A 685 19.87 -24.18 -12.42
C GLN A 685 20.27 -22.89 -11.69
N LEU A 686 21.16 -22.97 -10.70
CA LEU A 686 21.72 -21.79 -10.05
C LEU A 686 22.46 -20.89 -11.06
N HIS A 687 23.28 -21.45 -11.94
CA HIS A 687 24.01 -20.70 -12.98
C HIS A 687 23.08 -20.13 -14.05
N ALA A 688 22.00 -20.84 -14.42
CA ALA A 688 20.96 -20.28 -15.27
C ALA A 688 20.29 -19.06 -14.62
N ALA A 689 19.93 -19.14 -13.33
CA ALA A 689 19.36 -18.03 -12.57
C ALA A 689 20.33 -16.83 -12.42
N LYS A 690 21.63 -17.09 -12.17
CA LYS A 690 22.69 -16.06 -12.17
C LYS A 690 22.72 -15.26 -13.46
N THR A 691 22.60 -15.97 -14.58
CA THR A 691 22.69 -15.40 -15.93
C THR A 691 21.45 -14.56 -16.24
N LEU A 692 20.26 -15.13 -16.02
CA LEU A 692 18.97 -14.46 -16.27
C LEU A 692 18.80 -13.14 -15.53
N LEU A 693 19.27 -13.06 -14.28
CA LEU A 693 19.11 -11.85 -13.46
C LEU A 693 20.12 -10.74 -13.80
N LEU A 694 21.24 -11.07 -14.45
CA LEU A 694 22.36 -10.14 -14.65
C LEU A 694 22.65 -9.75 -16.10
N LEU A 695 22.14 -10.50 -17.09
CA LEU A 695 22.15 -10.04 -18.47
C LEU A 695 21.02 -9.02 -18.70
N LEU A 696 21.25 -8.09 -19.63
CA LEU A 696 20.19 -7.22 -20.13
C LEU A 696 19.23 -8.03 -21.01
N ASP A 697 17.93 -7.77 -20.87
CA ASP A 697 16.89 -8.30 -21.75
C ASP A 697 17.04 -7.67 -23.15
N ASP A 698 17.79 -8.32 -24.04
CA ASP A 698 17.90 -7.89 -25.44
C ASP A 698 16.53 -8.03 -26.14
N PRO A 699 15.86 -6.92 -26.52
CA PRO A 699 14.55 -6.98 -27.17
C PRO A 699 14.62 -7.64 -28.56
N SER A 700 15.81 -7.74 -29.16
CA SER A 700 16.10 -8.37 -30.46
C SER A 700 16.48 -9.86 -30.33
N GLY A 701 16.80 -10.33 -29.12
CA GLY A 701 17.24 -11.70 -28.87
C GLY A 701 16.11 -12.74 -28.94
N PRO A 702 16.43 -14.05 -28.95
CA PRO A 702 15.44 -15.13 -28.95
C PRO A 702 14.71 -15.23 -27.58
N ARG A 703 13.71 -14.36 -27.37
CA ARG A 703 12.94 -14.17 -26.12
C ARG A 703 12.20 -15.42 -25.56
N SER A 704 12.28 -16.57 -26.24
CA SER A 704 11.57 -17.80 -25.87
C SER A 704 12.29 -18.65 -24.82
N LEU A 705 13.63 -18.69 -24.84
CA LEU A 705 14.42 -19.58 -23.97
C LEU A 705 14.59 -19.04 -22.54
N PHE A 706 14.62 -17.71 -22.38
CA PHE A 706 15.04 -17.04 -21.15
C PHE A 706 13.89 -16.57 -20.24
N ARG A 707 12.70 -17.18 -20.35
CA ARG A 707 11.64 -16.96 -19.35
C ARG A 707 11.94 -17.73 -18.07
N TRP A 708 11.74 -17.12 -16.89
CA TRP A 708 11.97 -17.78 -15.59
C TRP A 708 11.23 -19.13 -15.42
N LYS A 709 10.03 -19.27 -16.00
CA LYS A 709 9.27 -20.52 -16.04
C LYS A 709 10.02 -21.67 -16.75
N SER A 710 10.96 -21.36 -17.65
CA SER A 710 11.78 -22.33 -18.38
C SER A 710 13.00 -22.84 -17.58
N VAL A 711 13.43 -22.19 -16.48
CA VAL A 711 14.68 -22.55 -15.75
C VAL A 711 14.68 -24.00 -15.28
N ARG A 712 13.53 -24.54 -14.87
CA ARG A 712 13.38 -25.96 -14.48
C ARG A 712 13.67 -26.95 -15.61
N GLN A 713 13.65 -26.51 -16.87
CA GLN A 713 14.01 -27.30 -18.05
C GLN A 713 15.52 -27.25 -18.35
N PHE A 714 16.28 -26.29 -17.81
CA PHE A 714 17.71 -26.16 -18.10
C PHE A 714 18.50 -27.37 -17.61
N SER A 715 18.13 -28.00 -16.50
CA SER A 715 18.74 -29.28 -16.04
C SER A 715 18.32 -30.51 -16.84
N VAL A 716 17.40 -30.37 -17.80
CA VAL A 716 17.04 -31.42 -18.77
C VAL A 716 17.80 -31.22 -20.09
N ILE A 717 18.02 -29.96 -20.47
CA ILE A 717 18.72 -29.55 -21.71
C ILE A 717 20.24 -29.61 -21.54
N PHE A 718 20.76 -29.08 -20.43
CA PHE A 718 22.19 -28.96 -20.12
C PHE A 718 22.57 -29.94 -19.01
N LYS A 719 23.57 -30.79 -19.27
CA LYS A 719 24.00 -31.86 -18.35
C LYS A 719 25.09 -31.40 -17.38
N SER A 720 25.76 -30.31 -17.71
CA SER A 720 26.79 -29.65 -16.92
C SER A 720 26.65 -28.13 -17.00
N VAL A 721 27.30 -27.42 -16.08
CA VAL A 721 27.42 -25.95 -16.16
C VAL A 721 28.16 -25.56 -17.44
N GLU A 722 29.13 -26.35 -17.89
CA GLU A 722 29.94 -26.05 -19.08
C GLU A 722 29.16 -26.14 -20.40
N ASP A 723 28.16 -27.04 -20.49
CA ASP A 723 27.22 -27.09 -21.63
C ASP A 723 26.41 -25.79 -21.73
N LEU A 724 25.91 -25.31 -20.58
CA LEU A 724 25.14 -24.08 -20.47
C LEU A 724 26.02 -22.86 -20.80
N ARG A 725 27.22 -22.77 -20.24
CA ARG A 725 28.21 -21.72 -20.52
C ARG A 725 28.56 -21.64 -22.00
N LYS A 726 28.81 -22.79 -22.64
CA LYS A 726 29.05 -22.86 -24.08
C LYS A 726 27.86 -22.30 -24.86
N HIS A 727 26.64 -22.73 -24.54
CA HIS A 727 25.43 -22.23 -25.19
C HIS A 727 25.24 -20.71 -25.00
N LEU A 728 25.53 -20.18 -23.81
CA LEU A 728 25.49 -18.75 -23.52
C LEU A 728 26.54 -17.96 -24.31
N ARG A 729 27.79 -18.44 -24.37
CA ARG A 729 28.86 -17.86 -25.21
C ARG A 729 28.54 -17.87 -26.71
N GLU A 730 27.69 -18.79 -27.15
CA GLU A 730 27.22 -18.90 -28.55
C GLU A 730 25.97 -18.07 -28.86
N ASN A 731 25.14 -17.70 -27.87
CA ASN A 731 23.79 -17.15 -28.10
C ASN A 731 23.44 -15.86 -27.31
N ALA A 732 24.29 -15.39 -26.39
CA ALA A 732 24.01 -14.23 -25.55
C ALA A 732 25.15 -13.20 -25.58
N ASN A 733 24.81 -11.91 -25.53
CA ASN A 733 25.80 -10.82 -25.42
C ASN A 733 26.31 -10.72 -23.97
N LEU A 734 27.27 -11.57 -23.62
CA LEU A 734 27.91 -11.61 -22.29
C LEU A 734 28.71 -10.33 -21.94
N GLY A 735 28.81 -9.34 -22.85
CA GLY A 735 29.43 -8.04 -22.60
C GLY A 735 28.49 -6.98 -22.01
N SER A 736 27.18 -7.22 -21.94
CA SER A 736 26.19 -6.22 -21.52
C SER A 736 25.36 -6.68 -20.30
N TYR A 737 25.55 -5.99 -19.17
CA TYR A 737 24.97 -6.35 -17.87
C TYR A 737 23.95 -5.35 -17.33
N LYS A 738 23.02 -5.82 -16.49
CA LYS A 738 22.05 -4.97 -15.77
C LYS A 738 22.73 -4.11 -14.72
N LEU A 739 22.96 -2.83 -15.02
CA LEU A 739 23.51 -1.84 -14.09
C LEU A 739 22.52 -1.37 -13.01
N SER A 740 21.25 -1.76 -13.11
CA SER A 740 20.24 -1.61 -12.07
C SER A 740 19.41 -2.89 -12.01
N VAL A 741 19.07 -3.34 -10.80
CA VAL A 741 18.24 -4.53 -10.53
C VAL A 741 17.15 -4.08 -9.56
N THR A 742 15.94 -3.90 -10.09
CA THR A 742 14.80 -3.43 -9.29
C THR A 742 14.19 -4.57 -8.47
N ILE A 743 13.27 -4.22 -7.57
CA ILE A 743 12.43 -5.22 -6.89
C ILE A 743 11.55 -5.99 -7.90
N SER A 744 11.21 -5.39 -9.05
CA SER A 744 10.49 -6.06 -10.13
C SER A 744 11.37 -7.02 -10.94
N ASP A 745 12.68 -6.77 -11.07
CA ASP A 745 13.62 -7.72 -11.67
C ASP A 745 13.85 -8.95 -10.78
N LEU A 746 13.72 -8.77 -9.46
CA LEU A 746 13.83 -9.84 -8.46
C LEU A 746 12.54 -10.65 -8.29
N LEU A 747 11.39 -10.09 -8.64
CA LEU A 747 10.09 -10.74 -8.46
C LEU A 747 9.89 -11.89 -9.44
N GLY A 748 9.44 -13.04 -8.95
CA GLY A 748 9.29 -14.25 -9.75
C GLY A 748 10.61 -14.98 -10.04
N THR A 749 11.74 -14.46 -9.54
CA THR A 749 13.00 -15.19 -9.44
C THR A 749 13.00 -16.08 -8.18
N PRO A 750 13.90 -17.05 -8.06
CA PRO A 750 14.08 -17.80 -6.81
C PRO A 750 14.50 -16.96 -5.60
N LEU A 751 14.87 -15.68 -5.77
CA LEU A 751 15.38 -14.82 -4.70
C LEU A 751 14.27 -14.03 -3.99
N LEU A 752 13.16 -13.74 -4.65
CA LEU A 752 12.05 -12.95 -4.10
C LEU A 752 10.70 -13.40 -4.69
N SER A 753 9.83 -13.91 -3.81
CA SER A 753 8.45 -14.26 -4.12
C SER A 753 7.49 -13.11 -3.76
N GLU A 754 6.28 -13.15 -4.31
CA GLU A 754 5.21 -12.18 -4.02
C GLU A 754 4.86 -12.13 -2.52
N VAL A 755 4.81 -13.29 -1.85
CA VAL A 755 4.57 -13.40 -0.39
C VAL A 755 5.68 -12.67 0.40
N ASN A 756 6.95 -12.97 0.09
CA ASN A 756 8.08 -12.30 0.73
C ASN A 756 8.06 -10.78 0.48
N LEU A 757 7.68 -10.34 -0.72
CA LEU A 757 7.56 -8.92 -1.06
C LEU A 757 6.40 -8.25 -0.31
N ALA A 758 5.27 -8.93 -0.11
CA ALA A 758 4.17 -8.43 0.71
C ALA A 758 4.63 -8.20 2.16
N ASP A 759 5.41 -9.11 2.73
CA ASP A 759 5.99 -8.93 4.07
C ASP A 759 6.97 -7.75 4.14
N PHE A 760 7.82 -7.55 3.13
CA PHE A 760 8.66 -6.35 3.06
C PHE A 760 7.82 -5.06 2.94
N ARG A 761 6.69 -5.08 2.24
CA ARG A 761 5.79 -3.93 2.10
C ARG A 761 5.04 -3.55 3.38
N ARG A 762 4.85 -4.47 4.34
CA ARG A 762 4.34 -4.15 5.70
C ARG A 762 5.21 -3.16 6.48
N LEU A 763 6.48 -2.99 6.08
CA LEU A 763 7.38 -1.95 6.62
C LEU A 763 7.12 -0.53 6.03
N GLY A 764 6.22 -0.41 5.06
CA GLY A 764 5.74 0.83 4.47
C GLY A 764 6.87 1.77 4.02
N VAL A 765 6.91 2.98 4.60
CA VAL A 765 7.90 4.03 4.30
C VAL A 765 9.36 3.69 4.65
N LEU A 766 9.63 2.54 5.27
CA LEU A 766 10.99 2.02 5.46
C LEU A 766 11.42 1.07 4.32
N PHE A 767 10.49 0.63 3.46
CA PHE A 767 10.74 -0.26 2.32
C PHE A 767 10.44 0.39 0.96
N SER A 768 9.42 1.24 0.81
CA SER A 768 9.04 1.80 -0.50
C SER A 768 10.13 2.67 -1.19
N TRP A 769 11.08 3.20 -0.43
CA TRP A 769 12.27 3.87 -0.98
C TRP A 769 13.27 2.87 -1.62
N ILE A 770 13.28 1.60 -1.18
CA ILE A 770 14.10 0.52 -1.76
C ILE A 770 13.58 0.17 -3.15
N GLU A 771 12.26 0.00 -3.27
CA GLU A 771 11.57 -0.24 -4.55
C GLU A 771 11.85 0.85 -5.58
N SER A 772 11.93 2.11 -5.15
CA SER A 772 12.03 3.27 -6.04
C SER A 772 13.45 3.82 -6.27
N GLN A 773 14.41 3.61 -5.35
CA GLN A 773 15.70 4.33 -5.39
C GLN A 773 16.95 3.42 -5.36
N THR A 774 16.88 2.20 -4.81
CA THR A 774 18.11 1.43 -4.52
C THR A 774 18.54 0.44 -5.61
N GLY A 775 17.90 0.42 -6.79
CA GLY A 775 18.15 -0.59 -7.83
C GLY A 775 19.61 -0.70 -8.28
N HIS A 776 20.35 0.41 -8.29
CA HIS A 776 21.80 0.42 -8.55
C HIS A 776 22.63 -0.26 -7.44
N ALA A 777 22.30 -0.01 -6.17
CA ALA A 777 23.00 -0.64 -5.04
C ALA A 777 22.66 -2.14 -4.91
N ILE A 778 21.40 -2.50 -5.20
CA ILE A 778 20.97 -3.89 -5.34
C ILE A 778 21.74 -4.57 -6.49
N ALA A 779 21.91 -3.90 -7.64
CA ALA A 779 22.69 -4.44 -8.76
C ALA A 779 24.13 -4.77 -8.36
N VAL A 780 24.85 -3.87 -7.69
CA VAL A 780 26.20 -4.17 -7.15
C VAL A 780 26.15 -5.39 -6.23
N PHE A 781 25.26 -5.41 -5.25
CA PHE A 781 25.17 -6.54 -4.31
C PHE A 781 24.88 -7.87 -5.00
N VAL A 782 23.95 -7.91 -5.95
CA VAL A 782 23.58 -9.12 -6.70
C VAL A 782 24.72 -9.53 -7.65
N HIS A 783 25.39 -8.59 -8.32
CA HIS A 783 26.59 -8.88 -9.12
C HIS A 783 27.67 -9.58 -8.29
N HIS A 784 27.98 -9.07 -7.10
CA HIS A 784 28.92 -9.72 -6.19
C HIS A 784 28.37 -11.08 -5.69
N LEU A 785 27.12 -11.16 -5.21
CA LEU A 785 26.51 -12.42 -4.74
C LEU A 785 26.59 -13.56 -5.77
N MET A 786 26.36 -13.26 -7.05
CA MET A 786 26.33 -14.25 -8.11
C MET A 786 27.73 -14.60 -8.67
N ARG A 787 28.67 -13.66 -8.67
CA ARG A 787 30.01 -13.84 -9.28
C ARG A 787 31.14 -14.11 -8.28
N PHE A 788 30.89 -13.93 -6.98
CA PHE A 788 31.84 -14.24 -5.93
C PHE A 788 31.87 -15.75 -5.70
N GLU A 789 32.96 -16.41 -6.11
CA GLU A 789 33.19 -17.83 -5.86
C GLU A 789 33.29 -18.07 -4.35
N THR A 790 32.53 -19.03 -3.82
CA THR A 790 32.60 -19.39 -2.41
C THR A 790 32.47 -20.87 -2.17
N GLU A 791 33.39 -21.37 -1.34
CA GLU A 791 33.23 -22.59 -0.54
C GLU A 791 31.86 -22.66 0.15
N GLU A 792 31.42 -23.87 0.48
CA GLU A 792 30.20 -24.10 1.25
C GLU A 792 30.26 -23.38 2.62
N CYS A 793 29.45 -22.34 2.76
CA CYS A 793 29.33 -21.58 4.00
C CYS A 793 27.91 -21.04 4.19
N SER A 794 27.52 -20.85 5.46
CA SER A 794 26.19 -20.37 5.84
C SER A 794 25.88 -19.01 5.22
N SER A 795 24.59 -18.71 5.04
CA SER A 795 24.10 -17.43 4.51
C SER A 795 24.64 -16.24 5.29
N GLU A 796 24.76 -16.38 6.62
CA GLU A 796 25.46 -15.45 7.52
C GLU A 796 26.93 -15.21 7.13
N LYS A 797 27.73 -16.26 6.92
CA LYS A 797 29.14 -16.13 6.51
C LYS A 797 29.28 -15.58 5.10
N LEU A 798 28.39 -15.94 4.18
CA LEU A 798 28.38 -15.42 2.80
C LEU A 798 28.01 -13.93 2.78
N PHE A 799 26.91 -13.54 3.41
CA PHE A 799 26.50 -12.14 3.53
C PHE A 799 27.59 -11.29 4.20
N GLN A 800 28.24 -11.82 5.24
CA GLN A 800 29.36 -11.15 5.89
C GLN A 800 30.56 -10.96 4.95
N LYS A 801 30.99 -12.02 4.25
CA LYS A 801 32.07 -11.92 3.22
C LYS A 801 31.74 -10.85 2.17
N LEU A 802 30.51 -10.83 1.66
CA LEU A 802 30.04 -9.83 0.67
C LEU A 802 30.00 -8.41 1.25
N ARG A 803 29.51 -8.26 2.48
CA ARG A 803 29.41 -6.97 3.18
C ARG A 803 30.76 -6.35 3.55
N ASP A 804 31.82 -7.15 3.68
CA ASP A 804 33.17 -6.65 3.93
C ASP A 804 33.90 -6.20 2.65
N LEU A 805 33.43 -6.57 1.45
CA LEU A 805 34.01 -6.13 0.17
C LEU A 805 33.92 -4.60 0.04
N PRO A 806 35.01 -3.90 -0.33
CA PRO A 806 35.03 -2.44 -0.37
C PRO A 806 34.02 -1.88 -1.38
N GLU A 807 33.79 -2.57 -2.50
CA GLU A 807 32.86 -2.14 -3.56
C GLU A 807 31.40 -2.19 -3.08
N VAL A 808 31.03 -3.26 -2.39
CA VAL A 808 29.71 -3.42 -1.76
C VAL A 808 29.54 -2.41 -0.62
N ARG A 809 30.61 -2.12 0.14
CA ARG A 809 30.58 -1.09 1.19
C ARG A 809 30.42 0.33 0.65
N GLU A 810 30.96 0.62 -0.53
CA GLU A 810 30.74 1.90 -1.22
C GLU A 810 29.28 2.00 -1.70
N ALA A 811 28.76 0.97 -2.36
CA ALA A 811 27.37 0.91 -2.82
C ALA A 811 26.33 1.00 -1.68
N LEU A 812 26.66 0.51 -0.48
CA LEU A 812 25.80 0.57 0.71
C LEU A 812 26.05 1.80 1.61
N ALA A 813 26.97 2.69 1.26
CA ALA A 813 27.21 3.93 2.01
C ALA A 813 26.15 5.01 1.70
N ASP A 814 25.79 5.15 0.42
CA ASP A 814 24.64 5.94 -0.05
C ASP A 814 23.94 5.19 -1.20
N PRO A 815 23.04 4.22 -0.87
CA PRO A 815 22.45 3.34 -1.86
C PRO A 815 21.40 4.00 -2.76
N GLY A 816 20.99 5.25 -2.47
CA GLY A 816 20.05 6.02 -3.29
C GLY A 816 20.73 6.96 -4.28
N ALA A 817 21.97 7.41 -4.00
CA ALA A 817 22.73 8.31 -4.88
C ALA A 817 23.58 7.59 -5.95
N LEU A 818 23.64 6.26 -5.93
CA LEU A 818 24.51 5.47 -6.80
C LEU A 818 24.04 5.50 -8.26
N SER A 819 24.89 5.94 -9.19
CA SER A 819 24.57 5.95 -10.63
C SER A 819 25.03 4.68 -11.35
N ALA A 820 24.44 4.38 -12.52
CA ALA A 820 24.87 3.26 -13.38
C ALA A 820 26.38 3.26 -13.69
N ARG A 821 27.01 4.44 -13.81
CA ARG A 821 28.47 4.56 -14.02
C ARG A 821 29.29 4.19 -12.77
N ASN A 822 28.75 4.43 -11.58
CA ASN A 822 29.34 3.92 -10.34
C ASN A 822 29.21 2.40 -10.28
N VAL A 823 28.03 1.85 -10.60
CA VAL A 823 27.81 0.40 -10.65
C VAL A 823 28.79 -0.26 -11.62
N GLU A 824 28.93 0.24 -12.85
CA GLU A 824 29.90 -0.24 -13.84
C GLU A 824 31.33 -0.25 -13.25
N SER A 825 31.75 0.84 -12.62
CA SER A 825 33.09 0.96 -12.01
C SER A 825 33.32 -0.01 -10.85
N LEU A 826 32.28 -0.33 -10.07
CA LEU A 826 32.34 -1.22 -8.92
C LEU A 826 32.35 -2.70 -9.35
N ILE A 827 31.55 -3.08 -10.36
CA ILE A 827 31.47 -4.47 -10.83
C ILE A 827 32.59 -4.85 -11.82
N LYS A 828 33.35 -3.87 -12.35
CA LYS A 828 34.38 -4.08 -13.39
C LYS A 828 35.51 -5.05 -12.99
N GLY A 829 35.77 -5.22 -11.70
CA GLY A 829 36.78 -6.16 -11.19
C GLY A 829 36.29 -7.60 -11.04
N LEU A 830 34.99 -7.87 -11.21
CA LEU A 830 34.43 -9.21 -11.10
C LEU A 830 34.76 -10.05 -12.35
N PRO A 831 34.84 -11.39 -12.22
CA PRO A 831 34.91 -12.26 -13.38
C PRO A 831 33.69 -12.05 -14.30
N LEU A 832 33.86 -12.41 -15.57
CA LEU A 832 32.75 -12.50 -16.51
C LEU A 832 31.75 -13.58 -16.05
N LEU A 833 30.53 -13.55 -16.59
CA LEU A 833 29.60 -14.68 -16.50
C LEU A 833 30.05 -15.76 -17.51
N GLU A 834 31.18 -16.38 -17.20
CA GLU A 834 31.87 -17.43 -17.98
C GLU A 834 31.52 -18.85 -17.54
#